data_AF-A0A0B0N816-F1
#
_entry.id   AF-A0A0B0N816-F1
#
_cell.length_a   1.000
_cell.length_b   1.000
_cell.length_c   1.000
_cell.angle_alpha   90.00
_cell.angle_beta   90.00
_cell.angle_gamma   90.00
#
_symmetry.space_group_name_H-M   'P 1'
#
loop_
_entity.id
_entity.type
_entity.pdbx_description
1 polymer ?
#
loop_
_entity_poly.entity_id
_entity_poly.type
_entity_poly.pdbx_seq_one_letter_code
_entity_poly.pdbx_strand_id
1 'polypeptide(L)'
;MQGLQGPQPWRLLLLLKGQCILYRRYGDVLVPFKYAGYPMLLSAVTVDKEDNNFLSSERAPLLVTASELVWLTCASSSLNGEELVRDGGIKLLATLLSRCMCVVQPTTTANEPSAIIVTNVIRTFSVLSQFETARIEMLELSGLVKDIVHCTELELVPAALDASLQTVAHVSVSSDLQDAFIKAGVLWYLLPLLLQYDSTAEDSDTSESHGVGARVQIAKNMHAIRASQALSRLSGLCSDKSSTPYNAPVVNALRALLTPKLASMLRDQVPKDLLSKLNSNLESPEIIWNSSTRAELLKFVDQQRASLGPDGSYDLKDSHIFGYEALSKELFVGNVYLRVYNNQPDLEISEPEAFCVALIGFIAFLVHNVRETLNINISSPKSDEHQSDTTGTSVNEQQVPDDSMATSDVKDKEENLMIKNLQFGLKSLKNLLSTHSNLTSIFSTKEKLLPIFECFSVPAAPDSNIPQLCLKILSLLTAYAPSLEAMVADGSNLLLLLQMLHSAPACREGALHVLYALASTPELAWAAAKHGGIVYILALLLPLQEEIPLQQRAAAASLLGKLVAQPMHGPRVAITLARFFPDGLVSIIRDGPGEAVVSALEQNTETPELVWTPAMAASLSAQIATMVSNLYHEQTKGRVIDWDVPEQPSSQQEMRDEPQVGGIYVRLFLKDPKFPLRNPKRFLEGLLDQYLSSISATHYESQSVDSGLPLLLSAALVSLLRVHPALADHVGYLGYVPKLVAAVAFEGKRETMSLGEMKDGNSMEGLAYEPDEQPAQTPQELVRLSCLRVLHQLAASTICAEAMAATSVGTPQVVPLLMKAIGWQGGSILALETLKRLVGAGNRARDALVAQGLKVGLVEVLLGLLDWRAGGRSGFCSQMKWSESEASIGRVLAIEVLHAFATEGAHWVKVREILNSSNVWSAYKDQKHDLFLPSNAQSAAAGIAGLIENPSSRLTYALTAPSQTSQARSPASKVSDLNGSEDQL
;
A
#
# COMPACT_ATOMS: atom_id res chain seq x y z
N MET A 1 101.36 51.25 -2.95
CA MET A 1 100.91 49.88 -2.62
C MET A 1 99.53 49.95 -1.92
N GLN A 2 98.48 50.41 -2.62
CA GLN A 2 97.11 50.56 -2.09
C GLN A 2 96.11 50.05 -3.14
N GLY A 3 96.07 48.73 -3.37
CA GLY A 3 95.23 48.13 -4.42
C GLY A 3 94.68 46.74 -4.09
N LEU A 4 94.71 46.31 -2.84
CA LEU A 4 94.35 44.94 -2.43
C LEU A 4 93.40 44.88 -1.22
N GLN A 5 92.46 45.82 -1.10
CA GLN A 5 91.29 45.59 -0.24
C GLN A 5 90.10 45.32 -1.16
N GLY A 6 89.54 44.11 -1.06
CA GLY A 6 88.29 43.75 -1.72
C GLY A 6 87.14 44.69 -1.33
N PRO A 7 85.96 44.55 -1.96
CA PRO A 7 84.82 45.41 -1.66
C PRO A 7 84.48 45.38 -0.17
N GLN A 8 84.40 46.56 0.44
CA GLN A 8 84.07 46.72 1.86
C GLN A 8 82.66 46.16 2.14
N PRO A 9 82.47 45.22 3.09
CA PRO A 9 81.21 44.51 3.34
C PRO A 9 79.99 45.44 3.55
N TRP A 10 80.17 46.56 4.25
CA TRP A 10 79.10 47.53 4.49
C TRP A 10 78.62 48.24 3.21
N ARG A 11 79.49 48.43 2.20
CA ARG A 11 79.10 49.02 0.90
C ARG A 11 78.21 48.07 0.11
N LEU A 12 78.56 46.79 0.09
CA LEU A 12 77.74 45.74 -0.52
C LEU A 12 76.37 45.67 0.17
N LEU A 13 76.35 45.71 1.49
CA LEU A 13 75.11 45.70 2.27
C LEU A 13 74.19 46.88 1.91
N LEU A 14 74.73 48.10 1.78
CA LEU A 14 73.95 49.27 1.38
C LEU A 14 73.39 49.14 -0.04
N LEU A 15 74.18 48.62 -0.98
CA LEU A 15 73.74 48.40 -2.36
C LEU A 15 72.61 47.37 -2.43
N LEU A 16 72.72 46.26 -1.69
CA LEU A 16 71.67 45.24 -1.60
C LEU A 16 70.41 45.82 -0.95
N LYS A 17 70.53 46.54 0.17
CA LYS A 17 69.39 47.18 0.84
C LYS A 17 68.67 48.18 -0.07
N GLY A 18 69.42 48.99 -0.82
CA GLY A 18 68.85 49.92 -1.80
C GLY A 18 68.03 49.19 -2.87
N GLN A 19 68.52 48.06 -3.36
CA GLN A 19 67.79 47.22 -4.32
C GLN A 19 66.57 46.54 -3.70
N CYS A 20 66.65 46.04 -2.46
CA CYS A 20 65.48 45.50 -1.78
C CYS A 20 64.38 46.56 -1.61
N ILE A 21 64.74 47.81 -1.31
CA ILE A 21 63.77 48.92 -1.21
C ILE A 21 63.15 49.21 -2.59
N LEU A 22 63.97 49.20 -3.65
CA LEU A 22 63.52 49.43 -5.02
C LEU A 22 62.49 48.38 -5.44
N TYR A 23 62.79 47.09 -5.28
CA TYR A 23 61.86 46.01 -5.63
C TYR A 23 60.60 45.98 -4.77
N ARG A 24 60.68 46.32 -3.47
CA ARG A 24 59.47 46.43 -2.63
C ARG A 24 58.52 47.53 -3.07
N ARG A 25 59.05 48.68 -3.48
CA ARG A 25 58.25 49.88 -3.79
C ARG A 25 57.79 49.95 -5.24
N TYR A 26 58.59 49.40 -6.15
CA TYR A 26 58.42 49.56 -7.59
C TYR A 26 58.53 48.21 -8.32
N GLY A 27 58.25 47.10 -7.64
CA GLY A 27 58.31 45.76 -8.21
C GLY A 27 57.45 45.61 -9.46
N ASP A 28 56.27 46.22 -9.45
CA ASP A 28 55.32 46.36 -10.56
C ASP A 28 55.91 47.08 -11.79
N VAL A 29 56.71 48.13 -11.57
CA VAL A 29 57.44 48.83 -12.64
C VAL A 29 58.59 47.98 -13.18
N LEU A 30 59.19 47.14 -12.31
CA LEU A 30 60.36 46.33 -12.64
C LEU A 30 60.01 44.98 -13.28
N VAL A 31 58.74 44.56 -13.29
CA VAL A 31 58.23 43.31 -13.89
C VAL A 31 58.86 42.98 -15.26
N PRO A 32 58.97 43.92 -16.22
CA PRO A 32 59.43 43.59 -17.57
C PRO A 32 60.95 43.33 -17.69
N PHE A 33 61.73 43.66 -16.65
CA PHE A 33 63.20 43.66 -16.72
C PHE A 33 63.82 42.45 -16.04
N LYS A 34 64.73 41.77 -16.76
CA LYS A 34 65.59 40.73 -16.18
C LYS A 34 66.60 41.33 -15.20
N TYR A 35 66.75 40.72 -14.05
CA TYR A 35 67.71 41.14 -13.03
C TYR A 35 69.13 40.72 -13.44
N ALA A 36 69.92 41.67 -13.93
CA ALA A 36 71.28 41.42 -14.43
C ALA A 36 72.30 41.07 -13.32
N GLY A 37 71.94 41.24 -12.04
CA GLY A 37 72.84 41.08 -10.90
C GLY A 37 72.98 39.64 -10.38
N TYR A 38 72.32 38.64 -10.99
CA TYR A 38 72.28 37.27 -10.46
C TYR A 38 73.65 36.64 -10.20
N PRO A 39 74.67 36.74 -11.07
CA PRO A 39 75.98 36.13 -10.79
C PRO A 39 76.62 36.64 -9.49
N MET A 40 76.50 37.94 -9.22
CA MET A 40 77.02 38.56 -7.98
C MET A 40 76.13 38.25 -6.78
N LEU A 41 74.80 38.24 -6.97
CA LEU A 41 73.84 37.96 -5.92
C LEU A 41 73.92 36.50 -5.44
N LEU A 42 74.02 35.55 -6.38
CA LEU A 42 74.22 34.13 -6.10
C LEU A 42 75.53 33.88 -5.37
N SER A 43 76.62 34.56 -5.76
CA SER A 43 77.87 34.52 -5.02
C SER A 43 77.71 35.02 -3.57
N ALA A 44 76.90 36.06 -3.35
CA ALA A 44 76.66 36.61 -2.02
C ALA A 44 75.84 35.68 -1.10
N VAL A 45 74.94 34.85 -1.65
CA VAL A 45 74.16 33.86 -0.89
C VAL A 45 74.82 32.49 -0.79
N THR A 46 75.93 32.27 -1.51
CA THR A 46 76.65 31.00 -1.47
C THR A 46 77.29 30.81 -0.10
N VAL A 47 77.08 29.63 0.50
CA VAL A 47 77.68 29.21 1.76
C VAL A 47 78.33 27.85 1.54
N ASP A 48 79.64 27.77 1.78
CA ASP A 48 80.38 26.52 1.67
C ASP A 48 79.96 25.55 2.76
N LYS A 49 79.95 24.24 2.44
CA LYS A 49 79.52 23.19 3.38
C LYS A 49 80.36 23.16 4.67
N GLU A 50 81.60 23.61 4.62
CA GLU A 50 82.53 23.63 5.75
C GLU A 50 82.48 24.94 6.56
N ASP A 51 81.77 25.98 6.09
CA ASP A 51 81.73 27.27 6.78
C ASP A 51 80.72 27.29 7.93
N ASN A 52 81.20 26.98 9.13
CA ASN A 52 80.41 27.03 10.37
C ASN A 52 80.14 28.45 10.89
N ASN A 53 80.80 29.47 10.35
CA ASN A 53 80.70 30.86 10.80
C ASN A 53 79.88 31.74 9.85
N PHE A 54 79.08 31.15 8.97
CA PHE A 54 78.31 31.87 7.96
C PHE A 54 77.28 32.85 8.55
N LEU A 55 76.81 32.59 9.78
CA LEU A 55 75.92 33.47 10.55
C LEU A 55 76.66 34.43 11.51
N SER A 56 77.96 34.67 11.30
CA SER A 56 78.71 35.67 12.06
C SER A 56 78.12 37.08 11.92
N SER A 57 78.41 37.97 12.88
CA SER A 57 77.89 39.35 12.91
C SER A 57 78.22 40.17 11.66
N GLU A 58 79.31 39.84 10.96
CA GLU A 58 79.72 40.50 9.72
C GLU A 58 79.00 39.94 8.48
N ARG A 59 78.76 38.63 8.42
CA ARG A 59 78.21 37.93 7.23
C ARG A 59 76.70 37.78 7.26
N ALA A 60 76.09 37.58 8.43
CA ALA A 60 74.65 37.39 8.58
C ALA A 60 73.81 38.55 7.99
N PRO A 61 74.14 39.85 8.21
CA PRO A 61 73.36 40.94 7.62
C PRO A 61 73.40 40.96 6.09
N LEU A 62 74.54 40.55 5.50
CA LEU A 62 74.69 40.41 4.05
C LEU A 62 73.82 39.27 3.51
N LEU A 63 73.87 38.09 4.14
CA LEU A 63 73.05 36.94 3.73
C LEU A 63 71.54 37.22 3.87
N VAL A 64 71.13 37.86 4.95
CA VAL A 64 69.73 38.30 5.16
C VAL A 64 69.27 39.20 4.01
N THR A 65 70.06 40.22 3.67
CA THR A 65 69.69 41.18 2.64
C THR A 65 69.78 40.58 1.23
N ALA A 66 70.78 39.73 0.97
CA ALA A 66 70.96 39.06 -0.31
C ALA A 66 69.83 38.06 -0.58
N SER A 67 69.50 37.19 0.38
CA SER A 67 68.36 36.26 0.26
C SER A 67 67.03 36.99 0.08
N GLU A 68 66.83 38.12 0.75
CA GLU A 68 65.66 38.98 0.55
C GLU A 68 65.57 39.52 -0.88
N LEU A 69 66.69 39.99 -1.45
CA LEU A 69 66.72 40.49 -2.82
C LEU A 69 66.43 39.37 -3.83
N VAL A 70 66.96 38.17 -3.60
CA VAL A 70 66.65 36.99 -4.42
C VAL A 70 65.14 36.73 -4.45
N TRP A 71 64.49 36.73 -3.29
CA TRP A 71 63.04 36.57 -3.22
C TRP A 71 62.30 37.69 -3.95
N LEU A 72 62.61 38.96 -3.65
CA LEU A 72 61.90 40.11 -4.19
C LEU A 72 62.01 40.21 -5.72
N THR A 73 63.17 39.87 -6.29
CA THR A 73 63.37 39.85 -7.76
C THR A 73 62.47 38.82 -8.44
N CYS A 74 62.36 37.61 -7.87
CA CYS A 74 61.50 36.55 -8.39
C CYS A 74 60.02 36.85 -8.17
N ALA A 75 59.65 37.34 -7.00
CA ALA A 75 58.27 37.71 -6.68
C ALA A 75 57.73 38.83 -7.58
N SER A 76 58.62 39.69 -8.10
CA SER A 76 58.25 40.79 -8.98
C SER A 76 58.19 40.39 -10.46
N SER A 77 58.88 39.33 -10.90
CA SER A 77 58.91 38.96 -12.33
C SER A 77 59.13 37.46 -12.53
N SER A 78 58.29 36.85 -13.36
CA SER A 78 58.48 35.45 -13.76
C SER A 78 59.76 35.22 -14.55
N LEU A 79 60.17 36.21 -15.37
CA LEU A 79 61.44 36.17 -16.11
C LEU A 79 62.62 36.01 -15.15
N ASN A 80 62.61 36.73 -14.03
CA ASN A 80 63.64 36.66 -13.00
C ASN A 80 63.69 35.27 -12.34
N GLY A 81 62.52 34.68 -12.09
CA GLY A 81 62.43 33.30 -11.61
C GLY A 81 63.10 32.30 -12.57
N GLU A 82 62.78 32.36 -13.87
CA GLU A 82 63.38 31.49 -14.88
C GLU A 82 64.90 31.69 -15.04
N GLU A 83 65.39 32.93 -14.99
CA GLU A 83 66.82 33.23 -15.00
C GLU A 83 67.52 32.63 -13.76
N LEU A 84 66.94 32.78 -12.57
CA LEU A 84 67.50 32.25 -11.33
C LEU A 84 67.62 30.72 -11.36
N VAL A 85 66.63 30.02 -11.91
CA VAL A 85 66.70 28.55 -12.10
C VAL A 85 67.84 28.22 -13.05
N ARG A 86 67.94 28.90 -14.19
CA ARG A 86 68.99 28.65 -15.21
C ARG A 86 70.41 28.88 -14.68
N ASP A 87 70.59 29.85 -13.80
CA ASP A 87 71.88 30.17 -13.18
C ASP A 87 72.23 29.24 -11.99
N GLY A 88 71.48 28.15 -11.78
CA GLY A 88 71.75 27.16 -10.73
C GLY A 88 71.32 27.61 -9.33
N GLY A 89 70.38 28.55 -9.25
CA GLY A 89 69.90 29.12 -7.99
C GLY A 89 69.25 28.10 -7.07
N ILE A 90 68.55 27.08 -7.60
CA ILE A 90 67.85 26.06 -6.79
C ILE A 90 68.81 25.34 -5.85
N LYS A 91 69.92 24.83 -6.37
CA LYS A 91 70.93 24.08 -5.58
C LYS A 91 71.61 24.95 -4.53
N LEU A 92 71.93 26.21 -4.86
CA LEU A 92 72.55 27.15 -3.93
C LEU A 92 71.60 27.51 -2.79
N LEU A 93 70.35 27.83 -3.11
CA LEU A 93 69.34 28.16 -2.11
C LEU A 93 68.96 26.95 -1.26
N ALA A 94 68.91 25.74 -1.82
CA ALA A 94 68.68 24.52 -1.06
C ALA A 94 69.81 24.24 -0.07
N THR A 95 71.06 24.48 -0.48
CA THR A 95 72.23 24.37 0.42
C THR A 95 72.14 25.38 1.56
N LEU A 96 71.80 26.64 1.24
CA LEU A 96 71.63 27.69 2.25
C LEU A 96 70.49 27.37 3.22
N LEU A 97 69.34 26.91 2.71
CA LEU A 97 68.20 26.49 3.52
C LEU A 97 68.62 25.39 4.49
N SER A 98 69.23 24.31 3.98
CA SER A 98 69.67 23.18 4.80
C SER A 98 70.62 23.62 5.92
N ARG A 99 71.60 24.49 5.62
CA ARG A 99 72.52 25.05 6.62
C ARG A 99 71.80 25.86 7.69
N CYS A 100 70.79 26.64 7.32
CA CYS A 100 69.97 27.38 8.28
C CYS A 100 69.06 26.45 9.09
N MET A 101 68.47 25.41 8.48
CA MET A 101 67.63 24.44 9.18
C MET A 101 68.39 23.62 10.23
N CYS A 102 69.70 23.47 10.10
CA CYS A 102 70.53 22.87 11.16
C CYS A 102 70.61 23.71 12.46
N VAL A 103 70.28 25.01 12.42
CA VAL A 103 70.34 25.92 13.58
C VAL A 103 68.98 26.46 14.00
N VAL A 104 67.98 26.42 13.12
CA VAL A 104 66.61 26.85 13.42
C VAL A 104 65.88 25.72 14.15
N GLN A 105 65.21 26.06 15.24
CA GLN A 105 64.36 25.17 16.03
C GLN A 105 62.93 25.73 16.09
N PRO A 106 61.92 24.93 16.48
CA PRO A 106 60.56 25.44 16.67
C PRO A 106 60.44 26.63 17.66
N THR A 107 61.42 26.79 18.55
CA THR A 107 61.52 27.90 19.52
C THR A 107 62.24 29.14 18.98
N THR A 108 62.83 29.07 17.78
CA THR A 108 63.54 30.19 17.14
C THR A 108 62.57 31.31 16.76
N THR A 109 62.93 32.56 17.07
CA THR A 109 62.07 33.72 16.78
C THR A 109 62.30 34.28 15.37
N ALA A 110 61.25 34.87 14.77
CA ALA A 110 61.31 35.44 13.42
C ALA A 110 62.36 36.57 13.21
N ASN A 111 62.92 37.13 14.28
CA ASN A 111 63.92 38.20 14.21
C ASN A 111 65.36 37.68 14.08
N GLU A 112 65.58 36.38 14.28
CA GLU A 112 66.90 35.78 14.16
C GLU A 112 67.36 35.72 12.69
N PRO A 113 68.64 36.02 12.39
CA PRO A 113 69.12 36.04 11.00
C PRO A 113 68.86 34.73 10.24
N SER A 114 69.02 33.58 10.90
CA SER A 114 68.74 32.26 10.32
C SER A 114 67.28 32.11 9.91
N ALA A 115 66.33 32.48 10.78
CA ALA A 115 64.89 32.45 10.50
C ALA A 115 64.49 33.40 9.37
N ILE A 116 65.10 34.59 9.30
CA ILE A 116 64.86 35.54 8.21
C ILE A 116 65.36 34.97 6.87
N ILE A 117 66.55 34.37 6.86
CA ILE A 117 67.10 33.72 5.66
C ILE A 117 66.20 32.56 5.22
N VAL A 118 65.79 31.67 6.13
CA VAL A 118 64.84 30.58 5.84
C VAL A 118 63.56 31.13 5.22
N THR A 119 62.98 32.18 5.82
CA THR A 119 61.77 32.84 5.30
C THR A 119 61.96 33.32 3.86
N ASN A 120 63.04 34.02 3.57
CA ASN A 120 63.32 34.54 2.22
C ASN A 120 63.56 33.42 1.21
N VAL A 121 64.29 32.37 1.61
CA VAL A 121 64.58 31.22 0.73
C VAL A 121 63.31 30.44 0.41
N ILE A 122 62.49 30.12 1.41
CA ILE A 122 61.22 29.40 1.19
C ILE A 122 60.23 30.25 0.39
N ARG A 123 60.16 31.57 0.61
CA ARG A 123 59.39 32.47 -0.25
C ARG A 123 59.87 32.46 -1.71
N THR A 124 61.18 32.33 -1.92
CA THR A 124 61.73 32.14 -3.26
C THR A 124 61.26 30.81 -3.85
N PHE A 125 61.36 29.70 -3.10
CA PHE A 125 60.85 28.39 -3.56
C PHE A 125 59.34 28.37 -3.83
N SER A 126 58.54 29.11 -3.06
CA SER A 126 57.10 29.28 -3.33
C SER A 126 56.85 29.92 -4.70
N VAL A 127 57.66 30.91 -5.10
CA VAL A 127 57.58 31.50 -6.45
C VAL A 127 58.10 30.53 -7.50
N LEU A 128 59.27 29.92 -7.27
CA LEU A 128 59.93 29.07 -8.26
C LEU A 128 59.17 27.76 -8.54
N SER A 129 58.48 27.21 -7.54
CA SER A 129 57.69 25.97 -7.66
C SER A 129 56.54 26.06 -8.67
N GLN A 130 56.23 27.25 -9.20
CA GLN A 130 55.29 27.43 -10.30
C GLN A 130 55.88 26.99 -11.66
N PHE A 131 57.20 26.99 -11.81
CA PHE A 131 57.90 26.56 -13.04
C PHE A 131 58.21 25.07 -13.02
N GLU A 132 58.00 24.38 -14.15
CA GLU A 132 58.26 22.94 -14.28
C GLU A 132 59.75 22.60 -14.11
N THR A 133 60.66 23.38 -14.70
CA THR A 133 62.11 23.17 -14.59
C THR A 133 62.59 23.26 -13.14
N ALA A 134 62.06 24.20 -12.37
CA ALA A 134 62.35 24.32 -10.95
C ALA A 134 61.88 23.10 -10.16
N ARG A 135 60.66 22.60 -10.43
CA ARG A 135 60.11 21.41 -9.76
C ARG A 135 60.97 20.16 -9.97
N ILE A 136 61.45 19.95 -11.19
CA ILE A 136 62.34 18.83 -11.53
C ILE A 136 63.64 18.94 -10.71
N GLU A 137 64.30 20.09 -10.70
CA GLU A 137 65.53 20.29 -9.93
C GLU A 137 65.30 20.18 -8.41
N MET A 138 64.16 20.65 -7.90
CA MET A 138 63.80 20.53 -6.49
C MET A 138 63.61 19.07 -6.07
N LEU A 139 63.05 18.22 -6.94
CA LEU A 139 62.85 16.79 -6.68
C LEU A 139 64.17 16.03 -6.59
N GLU A 140 65.17 16.39 -7.40
CA GLU A 140 66.51 15.76 -7.36
C GLU A 140 67.25 16.01 -6.03
N LEU A 141 66.88 17.07 -5.31
CA LEU A 141 67.47 17.46 -4.03
C LEU A 141 66.65 16.89 -2.87
N SER A 142 66.78 15.60 -2.58
CA SER A 142 65.95 14.89 -1.58
C SER A 142 65.91 15.55 -0.18
N GLY A 143 66.98 16.23 0.25
CA GLY A 143 66.99 16.98 1.52
C GLY A 143 66.07 18.22 1.50
N LEU A 144 65.89 18.86 0.35
CA LEU A 144 65.08 20.07 0.19
C LEU A 144 63.61 19.82 0.54
N VAL A 145 63.06 18.68 0.12
CA VAL A 145 61.66 18.32 0.43
C VAL A 145 61.46 18.22 1.94
N LYS A 146 62.39 17.57 2.66
CA LYS A 146 62.34 17.46 4.13
C LYS A 146 62.47 18.82 4.79
N ASP A 147 63.40 19.66 4.33
CA ASP A 147 63.59 21.01 4.86
C ASP A 147 62.34 21.88 4.67
N ILE A 148 61.67 21.79 3.50
CA ILE A 148 60.40 22.50 3.25
C ILE A 148 59.31 22.00 4.22
N VAL A 149 59.17 20.68 4.40
CA VAL A 149 58.20 20.11 5.35
C VAL A 149 58.48 20.60 6.77
N HIS A 150 59.72 20.55 7.25
CA HIS A 150 60.08 21.01 8.60
C HIS A 150 59.90 22.52 8.78
N CYS A 151 59.94 23.34 7.71
CA CYS A 151 59.57 24.75 7.81
C CYS A 151 58.10 24.96 8.22
N THR A 152 57.23 23.96 8.05
CA THR A 152 55.84 24.04 8.52
C THR A 152 55.69 23.92 10.04
N GLU A 153 56.75 23.50 10.75
CA GLU A 153 56.79 23.39 12.22
C GLU A 153 57.12 24.74 12.90
N LEU A 154 57.60 25.73 12.14
CA LEU A 154 58.13 26.99 12.67
C LEU A 154 57.02 27.99 13.00
N GLU A 155 56.17 27.67 13.98
CA GLU A 155 55.03 28.52 14.40
C GLU A 155 55.44 29.93 14.82
N LEU A 156 56.65 30.10 15.38
CA LEU A 156 57.21 31.41 15.74
C LEU A 156 57.78 32.20 14.56
N VAL A 157 57.80 31.61 13.36
CA VAL A 157 58.24 32.21 12.10
C VAL A 157 57.10 32.12 11.07
N PRO A 158 55.97 32.82 11.28
CA PRO A 158 54.74 32.61 10.52
C PRO A 158 54.87 32.85 9.01
N ALA A 159 55.81 33.71 8.60
CA ALA A 159 56.08 33.97 7.19
C ALA A 159 56.82 32.83 6.47
N ALA A 160 57.69 32.09 7.17
CA ALA A 160 58.35 30.90 6.62
C ALA A 160 57.35 29.76 6.49
N LEU A 161 56.51 29.57 7.53
CA LEU A 161 55.45 28.58 7.56
C LEU A 161 54.46 28.80 6.40
N ASP A 162 53.92 30.04 6.26
CA ASP A 162 53.01 30.39 5.16
C ASP A 162 53.62 30.11 3.77
N ALA A 163 54.86 30.53 3.55
CA ALA A 163 55.56 30.31 2.29
C ALA A 163 55.84 28.82 2.04
N SER A 164 56.08 28.02 3.09
CA SER A 164 56.26 26.57 2.96
C SER A 164 54.97 25.90 2.52
N LEU A 165 53.83 26.23 3.15
CA LEU A 165 52.52 25.69 2.77
C LEU A 165 52.16 26.04 1.32
N GLN A 166 52.47 27.26 0.87
CA GLN A 166 52.29 27.66 -0.53
C GLN A 166 53.20 26.84 -1.46
N THR A 167 54.45 26.62 -1.07
CA THR A 167 55.39 25.78 -1.82
C THR A 167 54.84 24.36 -1.97
N VAL A 168 54.38 23.73 -0.89
CA VAL A 168 53.73 22.40 -0.90
C VAL A 168 52.54 22.39 -1.87
N ALA A 169 51.69 23.41 -1.81
CA ALA A 169 50.53 23.51 -2.69
C ALA A 169 50.92 23.66 -4.18
N HIS A 170 51.97 24.43 -4.50
CA HIS A 170 52.42 24.64 -5.88
C HIS A 170 53.12 23.41 -6.47
N VAL A 171 53.94 22.68 -5.68
CA VAL A 171 54.62 21.47 -6.17
C VAL A 171 53.68 20.29 -6.40
N SER A 172 52.52 20.30 -5.76
CA SER A 172 51.52 19.22 -5.82
C SER A 172 50.91 18.98 -7.20
N VAL A 173 51.27 19.78 -8.22
CA VAL A 173 50.93 19.52 -9.63
C VAL A 173 51.73 18.35 -10.24
N SER A 174 52.79 17.89 -9.57
CA SER A 174 53.62 16.75 -9.99
C SER A 174 53.39 15.55 -9.07
N SER A 175 53.07 14.38 -9.63
CA SER A 175 52.87 13.15 -8.86
C SER A 175 54.11 12.75 -8.08
N ASP A 176 55.30 12.88 -8.67
CA ASP A 176 56.55 12.48 -8.02
C ASP A 176 56.88 13.37 -6.81
N LEU A 177 56.53 14.65 -6.87
CA LEU A 177 56.65 15.58 -5.75
C LEU A 177 55.57 15.33 -4.71
N GLN A 178 54.32 15.02 -5.09
CA GLN A 178 53.32 14.56 -4.12
C GLN A 178 53.89 13.38 -3.32
N ASP A 179 54.37 12.33 -3.98
CA ASP A 179 54.93 11.15 -3.32
C ASP A 179 56.16 11.47 -2.47
N ALA A 180 57.05 12.36 -2.93
CA ALA A 180 58.21 12.79 -2.15
C ALA A 180 57.80 13.53 -0.86
N PHE A 181 56.82 14.44 -0.94
CA PHE A 181 56.31 15.17 0.22
C PHE A 181 55.53 14.25 1.19
N ILE A 182 54.79 13.27 0.67
CA ILE A 182 54.14 12.24 1.49
C ILE A 182 55.19 11.38 2.22
N LYS A 183 56.24 10.92 1.53
CA LYS A 183 57.37 10.20 2.15
C LYS A 183 58.14 11.06 3.16
N ALA A 184 58.12 12.39 3.03
CA ALA A 184 58.67 13.31 4.00
C ALA A 184 57.71 13.64 5.16
N GLY A 185 56.51 13.05 5.19
CA GLY A 185 55.58 13.15 6.32
C GLY A 185 54.70 14.38 6.31
N VAL A 186 54.57 15.10 5.19
CA VAL A 186 53.88 16.41 5.11
C VAL A 186 52.48 16.41 5.73
N LEU A 187 51.70 15.32 5.59
CA LEU A 187 50.34 15.22 6.15
C LEU A 187 50.33 15.40 7.67
N TRP A 188 51.31 14.81 8.35
CA TRP A 188 51.43 14.86 9.80
C TRP A 188 51.71 16.26 10.29
N TYR A 189 52.31 17.11 9.46
CA TYR A 189 52.58 18.50 9.78
C TYR A 189 51.41 19.42 9.47
N LEU A 190 50.66 19.13 8.40
CA LEU A 190 49.57 20.01 7.98
C LEU A 190 48.28 19.80 8.77
N LEU A 191 47.98 18.55 9.18
CA LEU A 191 46.73 18.23 9.88
C LEU A 191 46.52 19.05 11.17
N PRO A 192 47.53 19.21 12.07
CA PRO A 192 47.35 20.01 13.28
C PRO A 192 47.08 21.48 13.01
N LEU A 193 47.58 22.04 11.90
CA LEU A 193 47.35 23.45 11.54
C LEU A 193 45.86 23.73 11.26
N LEU A 194 45.12 22.75 10.74
CA LEU A 194 43.67 22.89 10.52
C LEU A 194 42.90 23.14 11.83
N LEU A 195 43.41 22.59 12.95
CA LEU A 195 42.78 22.66 14.27
C LEU A 195 43.22 23.89 15.09
N GLN A 196 43.93 24.83 14.46
CA GLN A 196 44.32 26.11 15.07
C GLN A 196 43.45 27.28 14.59
N TYR A 197 42.47 27.02 13.73
CA TYR A 197 41.59 28.04 13.17
C TYR A 197 40.55 28.51 14.18
N ASP A 198 40.42 29.83 14.32
CA ASP A 198 39.41 30.48 15.16
C ASP A 198 38.56 31.41 14.28
N SER A 199 37.29 31.05 14.08
CA SER A 199 36.35 31.82 13.27
C SER A 199 35.96 33.18 13.88
N THR A 200 36.23 33.41 15.16
CA THR A 200 35.89 34.66 15.86
C THR A 200 36.98 35.73 15.70
N ALA A 201 38.19 35.33 15.33
CA ALA A 201 39.26 36.24 14.98
C ALA A 201 39.03 36.75 13.54
N GLU A 202 38.43 37.94 13.42
CA GLU A 202 38.06 38.57 12.15
C GLU A 202 39.25 38.69 11.17
N ASP A 203 38.97 38.47 9.87
CA ASP A 203 39.84 38.87 8.75
C ASP A 203 39.78 40.41 8.63
N SER A 204 40.43 41.10 9.56
CA SER A 204 40.48 42.56 9.55
C SER A 204 41.41 43.04 8.44
N ASP A 205 40.96 44.05 7.69
CA ASP A 205 41.76 44.70 6.66
C ASP A 205 43.14 45.08 7.22
N THR A 206 44.18 44.83 6.43
CA THR A 206 45.62 45.03 6.73
C THR A 206 46.03 46.43 7.28
N SER A 207 45.09 47.35 7.46
CA SER A 207 45.24 48.72 7.97
C SER A 207 45.09 48.89 9.49
N GLU A 208 44.60 47.90 10.24
CA GLU A 208 44.39 48.06 11.68
C GLU A 208 45.55 47.55 12.55
N SER A 209 45.91 48.33 13.58
CA SER A 209 46.98 47.98 14.52
C SER A 209 46.49 46.96 15.57
N HIS A 210 46.45 45.68 15.20
CA HIS A 210 46.07 44.62 16.13
C HIS A 210 47.14 44.38 17.21
N GLY A 211 46.72 43.99 18.41
CA GLY A 211 47.61 43.51 19.48
C GLY A 211 48.34 42.22 19.10
N VAL A 212 49.43 41.90 19.81
CA VAL A 212 50.32 40.76 19.47
C VAL A 212 49.54 39.43 19.42
N GLY A 213 48.62 39.18 20.36
CA GLY A 213 47.80 37.96 20.37
C GLY A 213 46.88 37.83 19.14
N ALA A 214 46.23 38.92 18.73
CA ALA A 214 45.39 38.92 17.53
C ALA A 214 46.21 38.68 16.25
N ARG A 215 47.42 39.23 16.14
CA ARG A 215 48.32 38.97 15.00
C ARG A 215 48.74 37.50 14.89
N VAL A 216 48.99 36.85 16.03
CA VAL A 216 49.31 35.41 16.05
C VAL A 216 48.12 34.59 15.57
N GLN A 217 46.91 34.91 16.03
CA GLN A 217 45.72 34.18 15.60
C GLN A 217 45.37 34.42 14.12
N ILE A 218 45.54 35.65 13.61
CA ILE A 218 45.40 35.95 12.17
C ILE A 218 46.38 35.10 11.34
N ALA A 219 47.63 34.96 11.79
CA ALA A 219 48.61 34.10 11.13
C ALA A 219 48.18 32.63 11.15
N LYS A 220 47.73 32.12 12.31
CA LYS A 220 47.22 30.74 12.44
C LYS A 220 46.02 30.48 11.53
N ASN A 221 45.09 31.42 11.45
CA ASN A 221 43.94 31.33 10.53
C ASN A 221 44.39 31.24 9.07
N MET A 222 45.35 32.07 8.66
CA MET A 222 45.95 32.02 7.33
C MET A 222 46.65 30.67 7.07
N HIS A 223 47.41 30.17 8.04
CA HIS A 223 48.09 28.87 7.94
C HIS A 223 47.11 27.72 7.81
N ALA A 224 46.02 27.72 8.56
CA ALA A 224 44.96 26.72 8.43
C ALA A 224 44.33 26.72 7.03
N ILE A 225 44.09 27.91 6.45
CA ILE A 225 43.61 28.06 5.07
C ILE A 225 44.63 27.49 4.07
N ARG A 226 45.90 27.85 4.19
CA ARG A 226 46.97 27.35 3.30
C ARG A 226 47.21 25.85 3.45
N ALA A 227 47.15 25.33 4.67
CA ALA A 227 47.28 23.90 4.95
C ALA A 227 46.13 23.10 4.32
N SER A 228 44.89 23.61 4.42
CA SER A 228 43.74 23.01 3.74
C SER A 228 43.90 22.99 2.22
N GLN A 229 44.37 24.11 1.63
CA GLN A 229 44.67 24.19 0.20
C GLN A 229 45.79 23.23 -0.22
N ALA A 230 46.84 23.10 0.57
CA ALA A 230 47.93 22.17 0.33
C ALA A 230 47.45 20.71 0.39
N LEU A 231 46.63 20.34 1.38
CA LEU A 231 46.02 19.00 1.48
C LEU A 231 45.07 18.69 0.32
N SER A 232 44.28 19.68 -0.11
CA SER A 232 43.41 19.59 -1.29
C SER A 232 44.20 19.28 -2.57
N ARG A 233 45.35 19.95 -2.76
CA ARG A 233 46.22 19.73 -3.92
C ARG A 233 47.07 18.45 -3.83
N LEU A 234 47.54 18.08 -2.64
CA LEU A 234 48.26 16.82 -2.40
C LEU A 234 47.39 15.59 -2.66
N SER A 235 46.10 15.66 -2.29
CA SER A 235 45.13 14.59 -2.54
C SER A 235 44.60 14.55 -3.97
N GLY A 236 44.71 15.68 -4.70
CA GLY A 236 44.09 15.86 -6.01
C GLY A 236 42.56 15.97 -5.95
N LEU A 237 41.99 16.37 -4.80
CA LEU A 237 40.54 16.60 -4.63
C LEU A 237 40.09 18.00 -5.08
N CYS A 238 41.03 18.90 -5.36
CA CYS A 238 40.77 20.28 -5.77
C CYS A 238 39.92 20.35 -7.06
N SER A 239 38.97 21.29 -7.10
CA SER A 239 38.05 21.51 -8.23
C SER A 239 38.61 22.42 -9.33
N ASP A 240 39.83 22.94 -9.17
CA ASP A 240 40.45 23.86 -10.12
C ASP A 240 40.84 23.18 -11.44
N LYS A 241 40.77 23.94 -12.54
CA LYS A 241 41.24 23.54 -13.90
C LYS A 241 42.74 23.20 -13.98
N SER A 242 43.48 23.34 -12.88
CA SER A 242 44.89 22.92 -12.77
C SER A 242 44.95 21.40 -12.55
N SER A 243 45.69 20.71 -13.40
CA SER A 243 45.87 19.26 -13.45
C SER A 243 46.65 18.67 -12.24
N THR A 244 46.20 18.88 -11.00
CA THR A 244 46.78 18.16 -9.86
C THR A 244 46.41 16.68 -9.95
N PRO A 245 47.37 15.75 -9.96
CA PRO A 245 47.08 14.33 -10.08
C PRO A 245 46.33 13.80 -8.85
N TYR A 246 45.38 12.89 -9.07
CA TYR A 246 44.61 12.24 -8.02
C TYR A 246 45.48 11.23 -7.26
N ASN A 247 45.57 11.38 -5.93
CA ASN A 247 46.38 10.53 -5.08
C ASN A 247 45.50 9.70 -4.13
N ALA A 248 45.14 8.48 -4.57
CA ALA A 248 44.23 7.60 -3.83
C ALA A 248 44.70 7.26 -2.39
N PRO A 249 45.99 6.94 -2.13
CA PRO A 249 46.49 6.75 -0.77
C PRO A 249 46.22 7.94 0.16
N VAL A 250 46.46 9.16 -0.31
CA VAL A 250 46.23 10.38 0.49
C VAL A 250 44.75 10.62 0.73
N VAL A 251 43.90 10.41 -0.28
CA VAL A 251 42.44 10.53 -0.13
C VAL A 251 41.90 9.53 0.91
N ASN A 252 42.36 8.28 0.86
CA ASN A 252 41.95 7.25 1.81
C ASN A 252 42.41 7.59 3.24
N ALA A 253 43.67 8.04 3.40
CA ALA A 253 44.20 8.51 4.67
C ALA A 253 43.37 9.68 5.23
N LEU A 254 43.08 10.70 4.41
CA LEU A 254 42.28 11.86 4.85
C LEU A 254 40.84 11.48 5.20
N ARG A 255 40.21 10.55 4.47
CA ARG A 255 38.87 10.03 4.78
C ARG A 255 38.84 9.31 6.13
N ALA A 256 39.88 8.56 6.46
CA ALA A 256 40.01 7.90 7.77
C ALA A 256 40.26 8.92 8.90
N LEU A 257 41.17 9.88 8.67
CA LEU A 257 41.65 10.83 9.68
C LEU A 257 40.72 12.03 9.94
N LEU A 258 39.90 12.44 8.97
CA LEU A 258 38.97 13.56 9.15
C LEU A 258 37.52 13.10 9.20
N THR A 259 37.22 11.82 9.01
CA THR A 259 35.91 11.27 8.60
C THR A 259 35.56 11.59 7.13
N PRO A 260 34.76 10.73 6.46
CA PRO A 260 34.45 10.88 5.03
C PRO A 260 33.86 12.24 4.64
N LYS A 261 32.91 12.76 5.43
CA LYS A 261 32.20 14.00 5.10
C LYS A 261 33.10 15.23 5.24
N LEU A 262 33.86 15.36 6.32
CA LEU A 262 34.79 16.49 6.48
C LEU A 262 35.94 16.41 5.45
N ALA A 263 36.47 15.21 5.16
CA ALA A 263 37.47 15.05 4.10
C ALA A 263 36.96 15.48 2.72
N SER A 264 35.68 15.22 2.42
CA SER A 264 35.06 15.63 1.14
C SER A 264 35.02 17.15 0.95
N MET A 265 34.97 17.93 2.03
CA MET A 265 34.95 19.40 1.98
C MET A 265 36.31 20.02 1.60
N LEU A 266 37.39 19.23 1.56
CA LEU A 266 38.69 19.69 1.03
C LEU A 266 38.63 20.03 -0.47
N ARG A 267 37.56 19.65 -1.17
CA ARG A 267 37.36 19.99 -2.58
C ARG A 267 36.98 21.45 -2.83
N ASP A 268 36.53 22.15 -1.79
CA ASP A 268 36.01 23.51 -1.89
C ASP A 268 37.16 24.52 -2.00
N GLN A 269 37.03 25.50 -2.90
CA GLN A 269 38.07 26.53 -3.10
C GLN A 269 38.27 27.43 -1.86
N VAL A 270 37.22 27.62 -1.07
CA VAL A 270 37.23 28.45 0.14
C VAL A 270 37.06 27.54 1.37
N PRO A 271 38.15 27.21 2.09
CA PRO A 271 38.12 26.19 3.15
C PRO A 271 37.50 26.67 4.47
N LYS A 272 36.90 27.87 4.53
CA LYS A 272 36.40 28.48 5.78
C LYS A 272 35.33 27.63 6.47
N ASP A 273 34.40 27.05 5.71
CA ASP A 273 33.34 26.20 6.27
C ASP A 273 33.91 24.91 6.89
N LEU A 274 34.83 24.25 6.19
CA LEU A 274 35.56 23.09 6.72
C LEU A 274 36.31 23.43 8.01
N LEU A 275 37.07 24.53 7.99
CA LEU A 275 37.89 24.94 9.14
C LEU A 275 37.03 25.33 10.35
N SER A 276 35.90 26.02 10.14
CA SER A 276 34.94 26.31 11.20
C SER A 276 34.37 25.02 11.78
N LYS A 277 33.97 24.06 10.93
CA LYS A 277 33.44 22.75 11.34
C LYS A 277 34.46 21.94 12.14
N LEU A 278 35.71 21.84 11.67
CA LEU A 278 36.78 21.11 12.36
C LEU A 278 37.07 21.65 13.76
N ASN A 279 36.85 22.94 13.99
CA ASN A 279 37.09 23.60 15.28
C ASN A 279 35.82 23.75 16.14
N SER A 280 34.70 23.15 15.71
CA SER A 280 33.42 23.13 16.43
C SER A 280 33.03 21.71 16.86
N ASN A 281 32.12 21.59 17.83
CA ASN A 281 31.54 20.29 18.20
C ASN A 281 30.31 20.03 17.32
N LEU A 282 30.36 18.97 16.53
CA LEU A 282 29.34 18.58 15.57
C LEU A 282 28.81 17.19 15.90
N GLU A 283 27.50 17.06 15.92
CA GLU A 283 26.79 15.79 15.96
C GLU A 283 25.67 15.85 14.92
N SER A 284 25.92 15.25 13.77
CA SER A 284 25.01 15.16 12.63
C SER A 284 25.09 13.74 12.03
N PRO A 285 24.13 13.33 11.19
CA PRO A 285 24.11 11.99 10.61
C PRO A 285 25.40 11.59 9.90
N GLU A 286 26.12 12.52 9.27
CA GLU A 286 27.37 12.23 8.53
C GLU A 286 28.65 12.60 9.31
N ILE A 287 28.53 13.32 10.43
CA ILE A 287 29.66 13.86 11.19
C ILE A 287 29.41 13.73 12.69
N ILE A 288 30.26 12.95 13.37
CA ILE A 288 30.46 13.05 14.82
C ILE A 288 31.90 13.56 15.02
N TRP A 289 32.03 14.82 15.44
CA TRP A 289 33.31 15.50 15.60
C TRP A 289 33.31 16.37 16.86
N ASN A 290 34.15 16.04 17.84
CA ASN A 290 34.16 16.73 19.14
C ASN A 290 35.59 16.82 19.70
N SER A 291 35.72 17.31 20.94
CA SER A 291 37.03 17.41 21.60
C SER A 291 37.74 16.06 21.75
N SER A 292 37.02 14.95 21.95
CA SER A 292 37.60 13.61 22.04
C SER A 292 38.17 13.16 20.71
N THR A 293 37.40 13.27 19.62
CA THR A 293 37.87 12.86 18.28
C THR A 293 39.06 13.72 17.82
N ARG A 294 39.06 15.02 18.10
CA ARG A 294 40.23 15.89 17.84
C ARG A 294 41.46 15.46 18.63
N ALA A 295 41.29 15.14 19.92
CA ALA A 295 42.41 14.71 20.76
C ALA A 295 42.99 13.36 20.33
N GLU A 296 42.14 12.40 19.95
CA GLU A 296 42.56 11.11 19.40
C GLU A 296 43.32 11.27 18.08
N LEU A 297 42.84 12.14 17.17
CA LEU A 297 43.55 12.45 15.93
C LEU A 297 44.92 13.05 16.21
N LEU A 298 45.00 14.07 17.07
CA LEU A 298 46.29 14.73 17.38
C LEU A 298 47.27 13.75 18.03
N LYS A 299 46.80 12.91 18.96
CA LYS A 299 47.62 11.86 19.58
C LYS A 299 48.16 10.88 18.53
N PHE A 300 47.33 10.47 17.57
CA PHE A 300 47.76 9.61 16.47
C PHE A 300 48.78 10.32 15.57
N VAL A 301 48.55 11.58 15.21
CA VAL A 301 49.50 12.38 14.42
C VAL A 301 50.86 12.50 15.12
N ASP A 302 50.89 12.74 16.43
CA ASP A 302 52.14 12.81 17.20
C ASP A 302 52.88 11.46 17.23
N GLN A 303 52.14 10.35 17.32
CA GLN A 303 52.73 9.00 17.19
C GLN A 303 53.33 8.78 15.81
N GLN A 304 52.65 9.21 14.75
CA GLN A 304 53.13 9.09 13.37
C GLN A 304 54.35 9.97 13.10
N ARG A 305 54.44 11.17 13.70
CA ARG A 305 55.64 12.00 13.63
C ARG A 305 56.86 11.33 14.27
N ALA A 306 56.64 10.54 15.33
CA ALA A 306 57.69 9.82 16.04
C ALA A 306 58.10 8.47 15.38
N SER A 307 57.29 7.91 14.48
CA SER A 307 57.49 6.61 13.83
C SER A 307 58.28 6.70 12.51
N LEU A 308 59.37 7.47 12.49
CA LEU A 308 60.20 7.61 11.29
C LEU A 308 60.85 6.27 10.90
N GLY A 309 60.74 5.88 9.63
CA GLY A 309 61.33 4.65 9.11
C GLY A 309 62.86 4.63 9.17
N PRO A 310 63.49 3.43 9.06
CA PRO A 310 64.95 3.30 9.08
C PRO A 310 65.66 4.02 7.91
N ASP A 311 64.95 4.30 6.82
CA ASP A 311 65.40 5.09 5.68
C ASP A 311 65.08 6.59 5.81
N GLY A 312 64.50 7.00 6.95
CA GLY A 312 64.09 8.36 7.21
C GLY A 312 62.84 8.81 6.44
N SER A 313 62.00 7.88 6.00
CA SER A 313 60.72 8.13 5.33
C SER A 313 59.52 7.77 6.21
N TYR A 314 58.35 8.33 5.87
CA TYR A 314 57.06 8.03 6.50
C TYR A 314 56.22 7.13 5.59
N ASP A 315 55.39 6.28 6.21
CA ASP A 315 54.42 5.41 5.54
C ASP A 315 52.99 5.81 5.94
N LEU A 316 52.03 5.65 5.03
CA LEU A 316 50.61 5.89 5.26
C LEU A 316 49.85 4.63 5.68
N LYS A 317 50.47 3.45 5.74
CA LYS A 317 49.78 2.20 6.10
C LYS A 317 48.96 2.30 7.38
N ASP A 318 49.53 2.88 8.44
CA ASP A 318 48.86 3.01 9.74
C ASP A 318 47.63 3.93 9.69
N SER A 319 47.59 4.88 8.75
CA SER A 319 46.43 5.75 8.57
C SER A 319 45.18 5.03 8.07
N HIS A 320 45.35 3.91 7.35
CA HIS A 320 44.24 3.16 6.78
C HIS A 320 43.51 2.28 7.81
N ILE A 321 44.20 1.95 8.91
CA ILE A 321 43.67 1.17 10.03
C ILE A 321 43.31 2.04 11.23
N PHE A 322 43.53 3.35 11.13
CA PHE A 322 43.12 4.29 12.17
C PHE A 322 41.60 4.27 12.33
N GLY A 323 41.15 4.09 13.57
CA GLY A 323 39.76 4.15 13.97
C GLY A 323 39.62 4.85 15.31
N TYR A 324 38.62 5.72 15.42
CA TYR A 324 38.33 6.44 16.66
C TYR A 324 37.77 5.50 17.72
N GLU A 325 38.39 5.48 18.89
CA GLU A 325 37.88 4.76 20.05
C GLU A 325 36.55 5.36 20.51
N ALA A 326 36.44 6.70 20.49
CA ALA A 326 35.19 7.42 20.78
C ALA A 326 34.02 7.04 19.86
N LEU A 327 34.28 6.54 18.65
CA LEU A 327 33.26 6.15 17.67
C LEU A 327 33.08 4.63 17.54
N SER A 328 33.86 3.83 18.27
CA SER A 328 33.87 2.36 18.15
C SER A 328 32.53 1.68 18.45
N LYS A 329 31.66 2.35 19.23
CA LYS A 329 30.31 1.86 19.58
C LYS A 329 29.22 2.36 18.64
N GLU A 330 29.53 3.26 17.72
CA GLU A 330 28.55 3.84 16.80
C GLU A 330 28.31 2.92 15.60
N LEU A 331 27.07 2.82 15.15
CA LEU A 331 26.72 2.11 13.92
C LEU A 331 26.89 3.05 12.73
N PHE A 332 27.91 2.80 11.92
CA PHE A 332 28.24 3.60 10.75
C PHE A 332 28.01 2.80 9.46
N VAL A 333 27.00 3.18 8.67
CA VAL A 333 26.60 2.48 7.45
C VAL A 333 26.46 3.49 6.32
N GLY A 334 27.10 3.25 5.17
CA GLY A 334 26.96 4.13 4.00
C GLY A 334 27.36 5.59 4.25
N ASN A 335 28.40 5.82 5.06
CA ASN A 335 28.85 7.14 5.54
C ASN A 335 27.89 7.86 6.51
N VAL A 336 26.95 7.15 7.14
CA VAL A 336 25.96 7.72 8.07
C VAL A 336 25.96 6.99 9.41
N TYR A 337 25.97 7.75 10.50
CA TYR A 337 25.80 7.27 11.87
C TYR A 337 24.31 7.05 12.18
N LEU A 338 23.89 5.78 12.26
CA LEU A 338 22.47 5.41 12.36
C LEU A 338 21.79 5.95 13.61
N ARG A 339 22.52 6.05 14.74
CA ARG A 339 21.99 6.63 15.99
C ARG A 339 21.55 8.08 15.80
N VAL A 340 22.44 8.90 15.24
CA VAL A 340 22.19 10.32 15.04
C VAL A 340 21.06 10.51 14.01
N TYR A 341 21.13 9.77 12.89
CA TYR A 341 20.08 9.82 11.86
C TYR A 341 18.70 9.41 12.39
N ASN A 342 18.61 8.35 13.19
CA ASN A 342 17.34 7.90 13.75
C ASN A 342 16.74 8.87 14.78
N ASN A 343 17.57 9.68 15.42
CA ASN A 343 17.15 10.73 16.34
C ASN A 343 16.80 12.04 15.62
N GLN A 344 17.44 12.31 14.48
CA GLN A 344 17.27 13.53 13.68
C GLN A 344 17.10 13.17 12.18
N PRO A 345 15.96 12.55 11.81
CA PRO A 345 15.75 12.03 10.45
C PRO A 345 15.51 13.12 9.39
N ASP A 346 15.16 14.33 9.83
CA ASP A 346 14.86 15.47 8.95
C ASP A 346 16.14 16.18 8.44
N LEU A 347 17.31 15.83 8.98
CA LEU A 347 18.58 16.38 8.50
C LEU A 347 18.96 15.79 7.15
N GLU A 348 19.35 16.67 6.23
CA GLU A 348 19.79 16.28 4.90
C GLU A 348 21.06 15.44 4.94
N ILE A 349 21.08 14.40 4.12
CA ILE A 349 22.24 13.55 3.86
C ILE A 349 22.68 13.73 2.41
N SER A 350 23.98 13.65 2.17
CA SER A 350 24.58 14.01 0.88
C SER A 350 24.27 13.01 -0.23
N GLU A 351 24.29 11.72 0.10
CA GLU A 351 24.16 10.60 -0.85
C GLU A 351 23.05 9.62 -0.42
N PRO A 352 21.77 10.02 -0.47
CA PRO A 352 20.66 9.22 0.05
C PRO A 352 20.48 7.87 -0.66
N GLU A 353 20.77 7.79 -1.96
CA GLU A 353 20.71 6.54 -2.73
C GLU A 353 21.80 5.54 -2.30
N ALA A 354 23.06 6.00 -2.19
CA ALA A 354 24.17 5.16 -1.73
C ALA A 354 23.93 4.67 -0.29
N PHE A 355 23.40 5.53 0.57
CA PHE A 355 23.00 5.16 1.93
C PHE A 355 21.88 4.10 1.95
N CYS A 356 20.86 4.24 1.09
CA CYS A 356 19.78 3.24 0.98
C CYS A 356 20.33 1.87 0.57
N VAL A 357 21.20 1.82 -0.44
CA VAL A 357 21.83 0.56 -0.90
C VAL A 357 22.71 -0.05 0.20
N ALA A 358 23.47 0.77 0.92
CA ALA A 358 24.28 0.31 2.04
C ALA A 358 23.43 -0.23 3.20
N LEU A 359 22.29 0.39 3.50
CA LEU A 359 21.33 -0.11 4.50
C LEU A 359 20.75 -1.46 4.12
N ILE A 360 20.37 -1.67 2.84
CA ILE A 360 19.86 -2.97 2.36
C ILE A 360 20.94 -4.05 2.54
N GLY A 361 22.19 -3.75 2.16
CA GLY A 361 23.31 -4.67 2.34
C GLY A 361 23.59 -4.99 3.81
N PHE A 362 23.53 -3.98 4.67
CA PHE A 362 23.69 -4.14 6.12
C PHE A 362 22.57 -4.99 6.74
N ILE A 363 21.32 -4.76 6.38
CA ILE A 363 20.17 -5.56 6.83
C ILE A 363 20.32 -7.01 6.36
N ALA A 364 20.67 -7.24 5.09
CA ALA A 364 20.90 -8.58 4.55
C ALA A 364 21.99 -9.34 5.32
N PHE A 365 23.12 -8.67 5.60
CA PHE A 365 24.22 -9.23 6.39
C PHE A 365 23.78 -9.63 7.80
N LEU A 366 23.04 -8.76 8.50
CA LEU A 366 22.57 -9.04 9.86
C LEU A 366 21.57 -10.19 9.89
N VAL A 367 20.59 -10.21 8.97
CA VAL A 367 19.58 -11.27 8.91
C VAL A 367 20.22 -12.63 8.65
N HIS A 368 21.19 -12.68 7.73
CA HIS A 368 21.93 -13.90 7.43
C HIS A 368 22.68 -14.43 8.66
N ASN A 369 23.45 -13.58 9.35
CA ASN A 369 24.24 -14.00 10.52
C ASN A 369 23.37 -14.42 11.71
N VAL A 370 22.24 -13.74 11.94
CA VAL A 370 21.30 -14.15 12.99
C VAL A 370 20.74 -15.54 12.67
N ARG A 371 20.35 -15.80 11.41
CA ARG A 371 19.85 -17.12 10.99
C ARG A 371 20.91 -18.22 11.09
N GLU A 372 22.16 -17.94 10.73
CA GLU A 372 23.26 -18.91 10.87
C GLU A 372 23.53 -19.28 12.32
N THR A 373 23.55 -18.27 13.21
CA THR A 373 23.74 -18.47 14.66
C THR A 373 22.65 -19.40 15.23
N LEU A 374 21.41 -19.26 14.74
CA LEU A 374 20.27 -20.09 15.13
C LEU A 374 20.33 -21.52 14.55
N ASN A 375 20.76 -21.68 13.29
CA ASN A 375 20.89 -23.00 12.67
C ASN A 375 21.97 -23.87 13.34
N ILE A 376 23.04 -23.25 13.85
CA ILE A 376 24.08 -23.94 14.62
C ILE A 376 23.48 -24.52 15.92
N ASN A 377 22.58 -23.78 16.59
CA ASN A 377 21.93 -24.23 17.82
C ASN A 377 20.95 -25.42 17.60
N ILE A 378 20.38 -25.57 16.41
CA ILE A 378 19.48 -26.70 16.07
C ILE A 378 20.27 -27.98 15.73
N SER A 379 21.54 -27.86 15.33
CA SER A 379 22.39 -29.00 14.93
C SER A 379 23.04 -29.77 16.09
N SER A 380 22.84 -29.36 17.35
CA SER A 380 23.28 -30.13 18.53
C SER A 380 22.13 -30.84 19.26
N PRO A 381 21.65 -31.97 18.72
CA PRO A 381 21.29 -33.08 19.59
C PRO A 381 21.98 -34.34 19.06
N LYS A 382 23.05 -34.77 19.73
CA LYS A 382 23.56 -36.14 19.53
C LYS A 382 22.53 -37.11 20.10
N SER A 383 21.90 -37.85 19.20
CA SER A 383 21.23 -39.12 19.46
C SER A 383 22.29 -40.16 19.83
N ASP A 384 22.34 -40.58 21.09
CA ASP A 384 23.04 -41.79 21.50
C ASP A 384 22.07 -42.98 21.46
N GLU A 385 22.19 -43.82 20.42
CA GLU A 385 21.68 -45.19 20.43
C GLU A 385 22.76 -46.12 21.00
N HIS A 386 22.40 -46.78 22.11
CA HIS A 386 22.86 -48.03 22.69
C HIS A 386 24.15 -48.73 22.20
N GLN A 387 25.02 -49.09 23.16
CA GLN A 387 25.35 -50.50 23.43
C GLN A 387 25.94 -50.70 24.84
N SER A 388 25.47 -51.74 25.50
CA SER A 388 25.86 -52.25 26.82
C SER A 388 27.25 -52.89 26.80
N ASP A 389 28.04 -52.72 27.87
CA ASP A 389 28.66 -53.86 28.58
C ASP A 389 29.39 -53.48 29.88
N THR A 390 29.03 -54.22 30.94
CA THR A 390 29.79 -54.68 32.13
C THR A 390 30.77 -53.78 32.90
N THR A 391 30.34 -53.44 34.12
CA THR A 391 31.02 -53.53 35.45
C THR A 391 32.56 -53.46 35.55
N GLY A 392 33.05 -52.47 36.31
CA GLY A 392 34.38 -52.52 36.93
C GLY A 392 34.87 -51.21 37.56
N THR A 393 34.47 -50.96 38.82
CA THR A 393 35.25 -50.42 39.96
C THR A 393 36.27 -49.25 39.77
N SER A 394 35.95 -48.12 40.42
CA SER A 394 36.79 -47.04 41.00
C SER A 394 38.28 -46.87 40.60
N VAL A 395 38.73 -45.64 40.33
CA VAL A 395 39.33 -44.68 41.30
C VAL A 395 39.56 -43.30 40.62
N ASN A 396 39.20 -42.28 41.39
CA ASN A 396 39.49 -40.83 41.35
C ASN A 396 40.79 -40.38 40.62
N GLU A 397 40.71 -39.33 39.77
CA GLU A 397 41.38 -38.02 40.00
C GLU A 397 41.18 -37.00 38.86
N GLN A 398 41.07 -35.74 39.30
CA GLN A 398 41.27 -34.47 38.59
C GLN A 398 40.09 -33.81 37.84
N GLN A 399 39.41 -32.97 38.64
CA GLN A 399 38.71 -31.76 38.23
C GLN A 399 39.50 -30.94 37.20
N VAL A 400 38.89 -30.73 36.05
CA VAL A 400 39.00 -29.49 35.26
C VAL A 400 37.67 -28.77 35.44
N PRO A 401 37.62 -27.47 35.78
CA PRO A 401 36.36 -26.74 35.84
C PRO A 401 35.74 -26.68 34.44
N ASP A 402 34.45 -26.96 34.42
CA ASP A 402 33.56 -26.96 33.28
C ASP A 402 33.46 -25.54 32.66
N ASP A 403 34.12 -25.33 31.52
CA ASP A 403 34.17 -24.06 30.76
C ASP A 403 32.93 -23.87 29.85
N SER A 404 31.89 -24.70 30.02
CA SER A 404 30.70 -24.69 29.17
C SER A 404 29.70 -23.58 29.51
N MET A 405 29.65 -23.08 30.75
CA MET A 405 28.71 -22.02 31.17
C MET A 405 29.11 -20.59 30.75
N ALA A 406 30.38 -20.33 30.46
CA ALA A 406 30.83 -18.99 30.04
C ALA A 406 30.53 -18.69 28.57
N THR A 407 30.32 -19.72 27.74
CA THR A 407 30.14 -19.57 26.29
C THR A 407 28.69 -19.25 25.86
N SER A 408 27.69 -19.61 26.67
CA SER A 408 26.28 -19.28 26.39
C SER A 408 25.97 -17.80 26.65
N ASP A 409 26.43 -17.26 27.79
CA ASP A 409 26.18 -15.87 28.19
C ASP A 409 26.79 -14.83 27.24
N VAL A 410 27.87 -15.18 26.54
CA VAL A 410 28.52 -14.30 25.56
C VAL A 410 27.76 -14.32 24.22
N LYS A 411 27.30 -15.49 23.78
CA LYS A 411 26.53 -15.65 22.54
C LYS A 411 25.15 -14.97 22.62
N ASP A 412 24.47 -15.08 23.75
CA ASP A 412 23.17 -14.44 23.96
C ASP A 412 23.27 -12.91 23.94
N LYS A 413 24.39 -12.35 24.42
CA LYS A 413 24.65 -10.89 24.35
C LYS A 413 24.95 -10.43 22.94
N GLU A 414 25.65 -11.24 22.16
CA GLU A 414 26.00 -10.93 20.77
C GLU A 414 24.76 -10.99 19.86
N GLU A 415 23.91 -12.01 20.02
CA GLU A 415 22.63 -12.11 19.30
C GLU A 415 21.71 -10.92 19.62
N ASN A 416 21.57 -10.57 20.90
CA ASN A 416 20.79 -9.40 21.32
C ASN A 416 21.34 -8.08 20.75
N LEU A 417 22.66 -7.97 20.55
CA LEU A 417 23.27 -6.81 19.91
C LEU A 417 22.96 -6.77 18.41
N MET A 418 23.03 -7.91 17.70
CA MET A 418 22.68 -8.00 16.28
C MET A 418 21.20 -7.65 16.03
N ILE A 419 20.29 -8.11 16.88
CA ILE A 419 18.85 -7.77 16.80
C ILE A 419 18.64 -6.26 17.00
N LYS A 420 19.33 -5.64 17.97
CA LYS A 420 19.28 -4.18 18.16
C LYS A 420 19.83 -3.43 16.94
N ASN A 421 20.95 -3.88 16.38
CA ASN A 421 21.53 -3.28 15.18
C ASN A 421 20.60 -3.38 13.98
N LEU A 422 19.92 -4.52 13.82
CA LEU A 422 18.92 -4.74 12.77
C LEU A 422 17.73 -3.79 12.94
N GLN A 423 17.24 -3.61 14.17
CA GLN A 423 16.18 -2.65 14.49
C GLN A 423 16.59 -1.21 14.14
N PHE A 424 17.84 -0.82 14.44
CA PHE A 424 18.38 0.49 14.06
C PHE A 424 18.44 0.67 12.54
N GLY A 425 18.93 -0.33 11.81
CA GLY A 425 18.99 -0.33 10.34
C GLY A 425 17.60 -0.21 9.70
N LEU A 426 16.62 -0.99 10.17
CA LEU A 426 15.24 -0.92 9.70
C LEU A 426 14.57 0.43 10.02
N LYS A 427 14.81 0.98 11.22
CA LYS A 427 14.32 2.33 11.57
C LYS A 427 14.92 3.40 10.65
N SER A 428 16.21 3.31 10.33
CA SER A 428 16.88 4.22 9.41
C SER A 428 16.32 4.09 7.99
N LEU A 429 16.11 2.86 7.50
CA LEU A 429 15.53 2.64 6.18
C LEU A 429 14.09 3.18 6.09
N LYS A 430 13.28 2.96 7.13
CA LYS A 430 11.91 3.51 7.23
C LYS A 430 11.92 5.04 7.19
N ASN A 431 12.81 5.68 7.97
CA ASN A 431 12.94 7.14 8.00
C ASN A 431 13.40 7.69 6.63
N LEU A 432 14.38 7.02 6.01
CA LEU A 432 14.91 7.42 4.71
C LEU A 432 13.85 7.38 3.60
N LEU A 433 13.06 6.30 3.54
CA LEU A 433 11.99 6.14 2.55
C LEU A 433 10.80 7.07 2.81
N SER A 434 10.54 7.46 4.06
CA SER A 434 9.51 8.47 4.35
C SER A 434 9.91 9.87 3.89
N THR A 435 11.20 10.21 3.94
CA THR A 435 11.70 11.52 3.50
C THR A 435 11.92 11.56 1.98
N HIS A 436 12.42 10.48 1.38
CA HIS A 436 12.80 10.41 -0.03
C HIS A 436 12.01 9.31 -0.77
N SER A 437 10.78 9.63 -1.19
CA SER A 437 9.89 8.67 -1.87
C SER A 437 10.42 8.17 -3.22
N ASN A 438 11.33 8.91 -3.87
CA ASN A 438 12.00 8.50 -5.12
C ASN A 438 12.90 7.27 -4.95
N LEU A 439 13.40 6.99 -3.74
CA LEU A 439 14.26 5.84 -3.46
C LEU A 439 13.50 4.51 -3.46
N THR A 440 12.16 4.55 -3.44
CA THR A 440 11.32 3.35 -3.58
C THR A 440 11.65 2.57 -4.87
N SER A 441 12.14 3.25 -5.91
CA SER A 441 12.59 2.66 -7.17
C SER A 441 13.73 1.64 -7.05
N ILE A 442 14.55 1.72 -6.00
CA ILE A 442 15.64 0.76 -5.72
C ILE A 442 15.06 -0.65 -5.45
N PHE A 443 13.82 -0.74 -4.97
CA PHE A 443 13.14 -1.99 -4.60
C PHE A 443 12.35 -2.63 -5.75
N SER A 444 12.62 -2.25 -7.00
CA SER A 444 11.96 -2.80 -8.19
C SER A 444 12.38 -4.26 -8.52
N THR A 445 13.25 -4.86 -7.73
CA THR A 445 13.75 -6.23 -7.93
C THR A 445 13.53 -7.07 -6.68
N LYS A 446 13.20 -8.35 -6.88
CA LYS A 446 12.99 -9.32 -5.80
C LYS A 446 14.19 -9.40 -4.85
N GLU A 447 15.41 -9.33 -5.37
CA GLU A 447 16.66 -9.42 -4.60
C GLU A 447 16.80 -8.30 -3.56
N LYS A 448 16.33 -7.08 -3.87
CA LYS A 448 16.40 -5.94 -2.95
C LYS A 448 15.30 -5.97 -1.88
N LEU A 449 14.19 -6.67 -2.14
CA LEU A 449 13.10 -6.88 -1.18
C LEU A 449 13.32 -8.08 -0.26
N LEU A 450 14.06 -9.09 -0.72
CA LEU A 450 14.30 -10.33 0.01
C LEU A 450 14.77 -10.10 1.46
N PRO A 451 15.77 -9.23 1.76
CA PRO A 451 16.20 -9.00 3.12
C PRO A 451 15.10 -8.49 4.05
N ILE A 452 14.15 -7.70 3.54
CA ILE A 452 13.01 -7.17 4.32
C ILE A 452 12.04 -8.29 4.69
N PHE A 453 11.76 -9.21 3.76
CA PHE A 453 10.90 -10.36 4.03
C PHE A 453 11.57 -11.40 4.94
N GLU A 454 12.87 -11.63 4.79
CA GLU A 454 13.61 -12.56 5.65
C GLU A 454 13.68 -12.10 7.11
N CYS A 455 13.59 -10.80 7.39
CA CYS A 455 13.45 -10.27 8.74
C CYS A 455 12.24 -10.84 9.50
N PHE A 456 11.16 -11.25 8.82
CA PHE A 456 10.00 -11.86 9.48
C PHE A 456 10.28 -13.27 10.03
N SER A 457 11.33 -13.94 9.54
CA SER A 457 11.77 -15.24 10.05
C SER A 457 12.75 -15.13 11.21
N VAL A 458 13.16 -13.92 11.60
CA VAL A 458 14.08 -13.71 12.73
C VAL A 458 13.31 -13.91 14.04
N PRO A 459 13.70 -14.89 14.89
CA PRO A 459 13.08 -15.10 16.19
C PRO A 459 13.53 -13.99 17.13
N ALA A 460 12.80 -12.89 17.14
CA ALA A 460 13.07 -11.77 18.02
C ALA A 460 12.07 -11.77 19.19
N ALA A 461 12.52 -11.29 20.35
CA ALA A 461 11.63 -11.06 21.49
C ALA A 461 10.42 -10.19 21.06
N PRO A 462 9.23 -10.40 21.65
CA PRO A 462 8.00 -9.69 21.27
C PRO A 462 8.14 -8.15 21.29
N ASP A 463 9.07 -7.61 22.09
CA ASP A 463 9.33 -6.18 22.24
C ASP A 463 10.23 -5.57 21.14
N SER A 464 10.82 -6.39 20.27
CA SER A 464 11.81 -5.95 19.26
C SER A 464 11.26 -5.09 18.12
N ASN A 465 9.93 -5.09 17.92
CA ASN A 465 9.18 -4.38 16.87
C ASN A 465 9.66 -4.53 15.41
N ILE A 466 10.52 -5.51 15.13
CA ILE A 466 11.12 -5.76 13.80
C ILE A 466 10.05 -6.01 12.73
N PRO A 467 9.08 -6.95 12.91
CA PRO A 467 8.03 -7.17 11.93
C PRO A 467 7.19 -5.92 11.63
N GLN A 468 6.90 -5.10 12.64
CA GLN A 468 6.15 -3.85 12.47
C GLN A 468 6.96 -2.82 11.67
N LEU A 469 8.28 -2.74 11.86
CA LEU A 469 9.14 -1.88 11.05
C LEU A 469 9.20 -2.34 9.60
N CYS A 470 9.33 -3.66 9.36
CA CYS A 470 9.27 -4.22 8.01
C CYS A 470 7.95 -3.91 7.32
N LEU A 471 6.81 -4.09 7.99
CA LEU A 471 5.49 -3.77 7.43
C LEU A 471 5.33 -2.28 7.12
N LYS A 472 5.89 -1.39 7.95
CA LYS A 472 5.92 0.05 7.66
C LYS A 472 6.76 0.37 6.42
N ILE A 473 7.91 -0.28 6.26
CA ILE A 473 8.74 -0.15 5.05
C ILE A 473 7.97 -0.64 3.83
N LEU A 474 7.43 -1.87 3.87
CA LEU A 474 6.65 -2.45 2.77
C LEU A 474 5.45 -1.56 2.40
N SER A 475 4.77 -0.98 3.38
CA SER A 475 3.69 -0.02 3.18
C SER A 475 4.14 1.22 2.38
N LEU A 476 5.32 1.76 2.66
CA LEU A 476 5.89 2.87 1.87
C LEU A 476 6.24 2.43 0.44
N LEU A 477 6.72 1.19 0.27
CA LEU A 477 7.09 0.66 -1.04
C LEU A 477 5.88 0.38 -1.95
N THR A 478 4.70 0.10 -1.40
CA THR A 478 3.49 -0.13 -2.22
C THR A 478 3.01 1.11 -2.97
N ALA A 479 3.51 2.30 -2.63
CA ALA A 479 3.24 3.54 -3.37
C ALA A 479 3.90 3.57 -4.77
N TYR A 480 4.89 2.70 -5.03
CA TYR A 480 5.60 2.62 -6.31
C TYR A 480 5.33 1.30 -7.02
N ALA A 481 4.71 1.37 -8.21
CA ALA A 481 4.20 0.19 -8.92
C ALA A 481 5.25 -0.90 -9.20
N PRO A 482 6.48 -0.62 -9.67
CA PRO A 482 7.50 -1.65 -9.86
C PRO A 482 7.91 -2.39 -8.57
N SER A 483 7.95 -1.69 -7.43
CA SER A 483 8.24 -2.32 -6.13
C SER A 483 7.07 -3.19 -5.66
N LEU A 484 5.84 -2.74 -5.91
CA LEU A 484 4.63 -3.52 -5.68
C LEU A 484 4.62 -4.82 -6.50
N GLU A 485 4.96 -4.75 -7.79
CA GLU A 485 5.08 -5.92 -8.67
C GLU A 485 6.18 -6.89 -8.19
N ALA A 486 7.33 -6.37 -7.77
CA ALA A 486 8.41 -7.17 -7.22
C ALA A 486 8.02 -7.86 -5.89
N MET A 487 7.15 -7.26 -5.07
CA MET A 487 6.62 -7.88 -3.85
C MET A 487 5.73 -9.10 -4.13
N VAL A 488 4.86 -9.02 -5.15
CA VAL A 488 3.92 -10.10 -5.50
C VAL A 488 4.54 -11.20 -6.36
N ALA A 489 5.68 -10.94 -7.00
CA ALA A 489 6.39 -11.90 -7.86
C ALA A 489 6.77 -13.21 -7.15
N ASP A 490 6.90 -13.19 -5.83
CA ASP A 490 7.06 -14.39 -5.01
C ASP A 490 5.81 -14.66 -4.18
N GLY A 491 5.05 -15.70 -4.53
CA GLY A 491 3.83 -16.08 -3.81
C GLY A 491 4.05 -16.42 -2.33
N SER A 492 5.26 -16.79 -1.92
CA SER A 492 5.57 -17.07 -0.50
C SER A 492 5.50 -15.81 0.37
N ASN A 493 5.83 -14.64 -0.18
CA ASN A 493 5.70 -13.35 0.51
C ASN A 493 4.24 -13.03 0.84
N LEU A 494 3.32 -13.32 -0.10
CA LEU A 494 1.89 -13.10 0.08
C LEU A 494 1.31 -14.03 1.14
N LEU A 495 1.76 -15.29 1.13
CA LEU A 495 1.34 -16.28 2.11
C LEU A 495 1.79 -15.87 3.52
N LEU A 496 3.02 -15.41 3.66
CA LEU A 496 3.56 -14.92 4.93
C LEU A 496 2.73 -13.75 5.47
N LEU A 497 2.40 -12.75 4.64
CA LEU A 497 1.56 -11.62 5.03
C LEU A 497 0.14 -12.06 5.48
N LEU A 498 -0.44 -13.04 4.78
CA LEU A 498 -1.75 -13.60 5.15
C LEU A 498 -1.69 -14.38 6.47
N GLN A 499 -0.63 -15.15 6.69
CA GLN A 499 -0.40 -15.90 7.93
C GLN A 499 -0.21 -14.96 9.13
N MET A 500 0.48 -13.84 8.95
CA MET A 500 0.68 -12.83 10.00
C MET A 500 -0.64 -12.25 10.55
N LEU A 501 -1.72 -12.27 9.76
CA LEU A 501 -3.05 -11.87 10.24
C LEU A 501 -3.52 -12.74 11.42
N HIS A 502 -3.17 -14.03 11.40
CA HIS A 502 -3.50 -14.97 12.47
C HIS A 502 -2.41 -15.07 13.53
N SER A 503 -1.15 -15.21 13.14
CA SER A 503 -0.05 -15.54 14.07
C SER A 503 0.53 -14.36 14.84
N ALA A 504 0.34 -13.11 14.38
CA ALA A 504 0.98 -11.94 14.95
C ALA A 504 -0.01 -10.76 15.14
N PRO A 505 -0.75 -10.69 16.27
CA PRO A 505 -1.74 -9.64 16.52
C PRO A 505 -1.20 -8.20 16.38
N ALA A 506 0.02 -7.94 16.88
CA ALA A 506 0.66 -6.63 16.81
C ALA A 506 1.03 -6.19 15.38
N CYS A 507 0.95 -7.08 14.40
CA CYS A 507 1.29 -6.83 13.01
C CYS A 507 0.06 -6.73 12.09
N ARG A 508 -1.14 -7.07 12.58
CA ARG A 508 -2.37 -7.13 11.77
C ARG A 508 -2.65 -5.86 11.00
N GLU A 509 -2.54 -4.70 11.63
CA GLU A 509 -2.79 -3.41 10.99
C GLU A 509 -1.84 -3.15 9.81
N GLY A 510 -0.53 -3.36 10.01
CA GLY A 510 0.47 -3.19 8.95
C GLY A 510 0.30 -4.22 7.83
N ALA A 511 0.01 -5.47 8.16
CA ALA A 511 -0.24 -6.53 7.18
C ALA A 511 -1.50 -6.25 6.35
N LEU A 512 -2.61 -5.82 6.98
CA LEU A 512 -3.83 -5.42 6.29
C LEU A 512 -3.59 -4.24 5.35
N HIS A 513 -2.81 -3.24 5.76
CA HIS A 513 -2.49 -2.09 4.91
C HIS A 513 -1.71 -2.51 3.66
N VAL A 514 -0.67 -3.34 3.82
CA VAL A 514 0.11 -3.88 2.69
C VAL A 514 -0.79 -4.75 1.80
N LEU A 515 -1.52 -5.72 2.35
CA LEU A 515 -2.42 -6.59 1.60
C LEU A 515 -3.50 -5.81 0.85
N TYR A 516 -4.06 -4.75 1.43
CA TYR A 516 -5.03 -3.89 0.77
C TYR A 516 -4.44 -3.16 -0.45
N ALA A 517 -3.21 -2.68 -0.36
CA ALA A 517 -2.52 -2.10 -1.51
C ALA A 517 -2.28 -3.15 -2.61
N LEU A 518 -1.90 -4.38 -2.22
CA LEU A 518 -1.68 -5.51 -3.14
C LEU A 518 -2.98 -6.11 -3.72
N ALA A 519 -4.15 -5.84 -3.15
CA ALA A 519 -5.41 -6.51 -3.52
C ALA A 519 -5.89 -6.25 -4.97
N SER A 520 -5.34 -5.23 -5.63
CA SER A 520 -5.60 -4.98 -7.06
C SER A 520 -4.87 -5.98 -7.98
N THR A 521 -3.85 -6.68 -7.47
CA THR A 521 -3.04 -7.63 -8.24
C THR A 521 -3.73 -8.99 -8.39
N PRO A 522 -3.59 -9.67 -9.54
CA PRO A 522 -4.12 -11.02 -9.71
C PRO A 522 -3.45 -12.03 -8.76
N GLU A 523 -2.18 -11.86 -8.43
CA GLU A 523 -1.41 -12.77 -7.58
C GLU A 523 -1.99 -12.87 -6.16
N LEU A 524 -2.35 -11.74 -5.54
CA LEU A 524 -2.97 -11.77 -4.22
C LEU A 524 -4.40 -12.34 -4.27
N ALA A 525 -5.19 -12.01 -5.29
CA ALA A 525 -6.52 -12.58 -5.46
C ALA A 525 -6.46 -14.11 -5.67
N TRP A 526 -5.46 -14.60 -6.41
CA TRP A 526 -5.17 -16.02 -6.55
C TRP A 526 -4.78 -16.66 -5.21
N ALA A 527 -3.81 -16.08 -4.50
CA ALA A 527 -3.38 -16.59 -3.20
C ALA A 527 -4.52 -16.61 -2.17
N ALA A 528 -5.38 -15.59 -2.17
CA ALA A 528 -6.58 -15.55 -1.33
C ALA A 528 -7.55 -16.69 -1.65
N ALA A 529 -7.82 -16.94 -2.94
CA ALA A 529 -8.79 -17.93 -3.39
C ALA A 529 -8.29 -19.37 -3.31
N LYS A 530 -6.99 -19.63 -3.55
CA LYS A 530 -6.42 -20.98 -3.68
C LYS A 530 -5.49 -21.42 -2.58
N HIS A 531 -4.91 -20.49 -1.81
CA HIS A 531 -4.02 -20.84 -0.70
C HIS A 531 -4.65 -20.51 0.66
N GLY A 532 -5.98 -20.42 0.69
CA GLY A 532 -6.76 -20.23 1.92
C GLY A 532 -6.63 -18.86 2.56
N GLY A 533 -6.13 -17.85 1.82
CA GLY A 533 -6.04 -16.47 2.33
C GLY A 533 -7.38 -15.88 2.76
N ILE A 534 -8.48 -16.25 2.11
CA ILE A 534 -9.84 -15.85 2.52
C ILE A 534 -10.13 -16.27 3.98
N VAL A 535 -9.68 -17.46 4.41
CA VAL A 535 -9.95 -17.97 5.76
C VAL A 535 -9.25 -17.12 6.82
N TYR A 536 -8.00 -16.71 6.57
CA TYR A 536 -7.26 -15.80 7.45
C TYR A 536 -7.96 -14.44 7.60
N ILE A 537 -8.47 -13.89 6.49
CA ILE A 537 -9.18 -12.60 6.51
C ILE A 537 -10.54 -12.74 7.21
N LEU A 538 -11.26 -13.85 6.99
CA LEU A 538 -12.54 -14.12 7.64
C LEU A 538 -12.41 -14.33 9.14
N ALA A 539 -11.32 -14.93 9.62
CA ALA A 539 -11.06 -15.08 11.05
C ALA A 539 -10.90 -13.74 11.77
N LEU A 540 -10.44 -12.69 11.08
CA LEU A 540 -10.45 -11.33 11.61
C LEU A 540 -11.86 -10.73 11.60
N LEU A 541 -12.64 -11.00 10.55
CA LEU A 541 -13.98 -10.41 10.39
C LEU A 541 -15.00 -10.98 11.39
N LEU A 542 -14.93 -12.30 11.64
CA LEU A 542 -15.76 -13.06 12.57
C LEU A 542 -14.89 -13.72 13.65
N PRO A 543 -14.43 -12.96 14.67
CA PRO A 543 -13.64 -13.54 15.75
C PRO A 543 -14.48 -14.47 16.64
N LEU A 544 -13.86 -15.52 17.19
CA LEU A 544 -14.53 -16.47 18.09
C LEU A 544 -14.39 -16.10 19.58
N GLN A 545 -13.19 -15.68 20.00
CA GLN A 545 -12.86 -15.42 21.41
C GLN A 545 -12.05 -14.13 21.62
N GLU A 546 -11.38 -13.63 20.57
CA GLU A 546 -10.50 -12.46 20.66
C GLU A 546 -11.26 -11.18 20.29
N GLU A 547 -11.26 -10.16 21.15
CA GLU A 547 -11.79 -8.85 20.79
C GLU A 547 -10.86 -8.15 19.79
N ILE A 548 -11.23 -8.21 18.51
CA ILE A 548 -10.51 -7.53 17.43
C ILE A 548 -11.11 -6.12 17.28
N PRO A 549 -10.29 -5.05 17.29
CA PRO A 549 -10.77 -3.68 17.11
C PRO A 549 -11.58 -3.50 15.82
N LEU A 550 -12.65 -2.70 15.88
CA LEU A 550 -13.54 -2.42 14.75
C LEU A 550 -12.77 -1.98 13.49
N GLN A 551 -11.74 -1.15 13.64
CA GLN A 551 -10.90 -0.68 12.53
C GLN A 551 -10.23 -1.83 11.78
N GLN A 552 -9.71 -2.85 12.48
CA GLN A 552 -9.08 -4.00 11.84
C GLN A 552 -10.12 -4.89 11.14
N ARG A 553 -11.31 -5.06 11.74
CA ARG A 553 -12.42 -5.81 11.15
C ARG A 553 -12.95 -5.14 9.88
N ALA A 554 -13.10 -3.82 9.92
CA ALA A 554 -13.50 -3.01 8.76
C ALA A 554 -12.43 -3.04 7.66
N ALA A 555 -11.15 -2.98 8.00
CA ALA A 555 -10.06 -3.13 7.03
C ALA A 555 -10.04 -4.52 6.39
N ALA A 556 -10.26 -5.60 7.16
CA ALA A 556 -10.41 -6.96 6.65
C ALA A 556 -11.61 -7.10 5.70
N ALA A 557 -12.77 -6.52 6.04
CA ALA A 557 -13.93 -6.48 5.17
C ALA A 557 -13.65 -5.71 3.86
N SER A 558 -12.99 -4.55 3.95
CA SER A 558 -12.61 -3.74 2.79
C SER A 558 -11.61 -4.46 1.88
N LEU A 559 -10.69 -5.23 2.47
CA LEU A 559 -9.76 -6.09 1.73
C LEU A 559 -10.53 -7.16 0.94
N LEU A 560 -11.51 -7.85 1.55
CA LEU A 560 -12.36 -8.83 0.84
C LEU A 560 -13.12 -8.17 -0.31
N GLY A 561 -13.74 -7.01 -0.08
CA GLY A 561 -14.46 -6.27 -1.14
C GLY A 561 -13.56 -5.95 -2.34
N LYS A 562 -12.34 -5.47 -2.06
CA LYS A 562 -11.35 -5.17 -3.11
C LYS A 562 -10.87 -6.42 -3.84
N LEU A 563 -10.67 -7.53 -3.14
CA LEU A 563 -10.31 -8.82 -3.75
C LEU A 563 -11.43 -9.37 -4.65
N VAL A 564 -12.70 -9.24 -4.24
CA VAL A 564 -13.86 -9.62 -5.05
C VAL A 564 -13.96 -8.76 -6.31
N ALA A 565 -13.62 -7.47 -6.22
CA ALA A 565 -13.61 -6.55 -7.37
C ALA A 565 -12.45 -6.79 -8.36
N GLN A 566 -11.49 -7.67 -8.04
CA GLN A 566 -10.33 -7.94 -8.89
C GLN A 566 -10.75 -8.63 -10.21
N PRO A 567 -10.36 -8.14 -11.41
CA PRO A 567 -10.92 -8.61 -12.69
C PRO A 567 -10.67 -10.08 -13.07
N MET A 568 -9.52 -10.66 -12.68
CA MET A 568 -9.06 -11.98 -13.13
C MET A 568 -9.48 -13.12 -12.19
N HIS A 569 -9.35 -12.91 -10.90
CA HIS A 569 -9.57 -13.92 -9.87
C HIS A 569 -10.59 -13.49 -8.81
N GLY A 570 -11.10 -12.26 -8.86
CA GLY A 570 -12.20 -11.81 -8.01
C GLY A 570 -13.48 -12.66 -8.09
N PRO A 571 -13.91 -13.15 -9.28
CA PRO A 571 -15.03 -14.10 -9.35
C PRO A 571 -14.79 -15.39 -8.56
N ARG A 572 -13.54 -15.87 -8.49
CA ARG A 572 -13.20 -17.05 -7.67
C ARG A 572 -13.29 -16.72 -6.18
N VAL A 573 -12.81 -15.55 -5.76
CA VAL A 573 -12.96 -15.06 -4.38
C VAL A 573 -14.44 -14.97 -4.00
N ALA A 574 -15.29 -14.42 -4.89
CA ALA A 574 -16.73 -14.32 -4.67
C ALA A 574 -17.40 -15.70 -4.50
N ILE A 575 -17.04 -16.68 -5.34
CA ILE A 575 -17.56 -18.06 -5.26
C ILE A 575 -17.14 -18.70 -3.92
N THR A 576 -15.90 -18.51 -3.48
CA THR A 576 -15.43 -19.02 -2.19
C THR A 576 -16.16 -18.35 -1.02
N LEU A 577 -16.38 -17.03 -1.07
CA LEU A 577 -17.17 -16.32 -0.04
C LEU A 577 -18.63 -16.76 0.00
N ALA A 578 -19.24 -17.06 -1.15
CA ALA A 578 -20.61 -17.56 -1.24
C ALA A 578 -20.80 -18.95 -0.63
N ARG A 579 -19.71 -19.68 -0.32
CA ARG A 579 -19.77 -20.92 0.48
C ARG A 579 -19.89 -20.67 1.98
N PHE A 580 -19.53 -19.46 2.45
CA PHE A 580 -19.59 -19.07 3.85
C PHE A 580 -20.77 -18.13 4.16
N PHE A 581 -21.11 -17.25 3.22
CA PHE A 581 -22.13 -16.23 3.39
C PHE A 581 -23.27 -16.33 2.38
N PRO A 582 -24.51 -15.94 2.75
CA PRO A 582 -25.57 -15.68 1.78
C PRO A 582 -25.17 -14.61 0.75
N ASP A 583 -25.69 -14.70 -0.47
CA ASP A 583 -25.44 -13.76 -1.57
C ASP A 583 -25.66 -12.29 -1.18
N GLY A 584 -26.64 -12.03 -0.30
CA GLY A 584 -26.90 -10.71 0.26
C GLY A 584 -25.70 -10.12 1.02
N LEU A 585 -25.04 -10.92 1.86
CA LEU A 585 -23.82 -10.50 2.57
C LEU A 585 -22.60 -10.42 1.66
N VAL A 586 -22.44 -11.36 0.71
CA VAL A 586 -21.35 -11.29 -0.27
C VAL A 586 -21.43 -10.00 -1.10
N SER A 587 -22.64 -9.58 -1.48
CA SER A 587 -22.83 -8.31 -2.18
C SER A 587 -22.62 -7.08 -1.29
N ILE A 588 -22.97 -7.14 0.01
CA ILE A 588 -22.59 -6.09 0.97
C ILE A 588 -21.06 -6.00 1.11
N ILE A 589 -20.34 -7.13 1.17
CA ILE A 589 -18.86 -7.16 1.21
C ILE A 589 -18.27 -6.55 -0.06
N ARG A 590 -18.85 -6.84 -1.23
CA ARG A 590 -18.36 -6.32 -2.51
C ARG A 590 -18.56 -4.81 -2.64
N ASP A 591 -19.75 -4.31 -2.29
CA ASP A 591 -20.20 -2.97 -2.65
C ASP A 591 -20.15 -1.96 -1.48
N GLY A 592 -20.10 -2.44 -0.23
CA GLY A 592 -20.18 -1.61 0.98
C GLY A 592 -18.82 -1.27 1.61
N PRO A 593 -18.74 -0.17 2.39
CA PRO A 593 -17.56 0.12 3.21
C PRO A 593 -17.42 -0.91 4.34
N GLY A 594 -16.19 -1.13 4.80
CA GLY A 594 -15.87 -2.17 5.77
C GLY A 594 -16.68 -2.10 7.07
N GLU A 595 -16.94 -0.90 7.59
CA GLU A 595 -17.73 -0.68 8.80
C GLU A 595 -19.19 -1.13 8.63
N ALA A 596 -19.77 -0.90 7.44
CA ALA A 596 -21.13 -1.34 7.13
C ALA A 596 -21.21 -2.87 7.02
N VAL A 597 -20.17 -3.53 6.51
CA VAL A 597 -20.06 -4.98 6.48
C VAL A 597 -20.04 -5.55 7.91
N VAL A 598 -19.20 -4.99 8.78
CA VAL A 598 -19.13 -5.43 10.19
C VAL A 598 -20.47 -5.25 10.89
N SER A 599 -21.12 -4.10 10.70
CA SER A 599 -22.44 -3.85 11.27
C SER A 599 -23.50 -4.82 10.75
N ALA A 600 -23.50 -5.13 9.46
CA ALA A 600 -24.43 -6.10 8.86
C ALA A 600 -24.23 -7.52 9.39
N LEU A 601 -23.00 -7.90 9.75
CA LEU A 601 -22.70 -9.22 10.33
C LEU A 601 -23.12 -9.36 11.80
N GLU A 602 -23.25 -8.25 12.52
CA GLU A 602 -23.66 -8.23 13.94
C GLU A 602 -25.17 -8.07 14.12
N GLN A 603 -25.85 -7.49 13.13
CA GLN A 603 -27.30 -7.29 13.17
C GLN A 603 -28.07 -8.57 12.86
N ASN A 604 -29.17 -8.78 13.60
CA ASN A 604 -30.17 -9.77 13.22
C ASN A 604 -30.98 -9.25 12.02
N THR A 605 -30.70 -9.78 10.83
CA THR A 605 -31.31 -9.32 9.59
C THR A 605 -32.23 -10.40 9.04
N GLU A 606 -33.53 -10.09 8.97
CA GLU A 606 -34.55 -10.93 8.35
C GLU A 606 -35.26 -10.11 7.27
N THR A 607 -34.73 -10.18 6.06
CA THR A 607 -35.26 -9.49 4.89
C THR A 607 -35.47 -10.49 3.75
N PRO A 608 -36.27 -10.15 2.72
CA PRO A 608 -36.43 -11.03 1.57
C PRO A 608 -35.12 -11.44 0.90
N GLU A 609 -34.07 -10.62 0.94
CA GLU A 609 -32.77 -10.91 0.29
C GLU A 609 -31.72 -11.50 1.23
N LEU A 610 -31.91 -11.37 2.54
CA LEU A 610 -30.91 -11.73 3.54
C LEU A 610 -31.57 -12.20 4.83
N VAL A 611 -31.27 -13.44 5.20
CA VAL A 611 -31.51 -14.00 6.53
C VAL A 611 -30.14 -14.26 7.15
N TRP A 612 -29.85 -13.54 8.23
CA TRP A 612 -28.60 -13.64 8.95
C TRP A 612 -28.85 -13.38 10.43
N THR A 613 -28.41 -14.31 11.28
CA THR A 613 -28.58 -14.21 12.73
C THR A 613 -27.23 -14.28 13.44
N PRO A 614 -27.11 -13.69 14.64
CA PRO A 614 -25.90 -13.83 15.46
C PRO A 614 -25.52 -15.29 15.77
N ALA A 615 -26.50 -16.21 15.81
CA ALA A 615 -26.24 -17.64 15.99
C ALA A 615 -25.54 -18.27 14.76
N MET A 616 -25.95 -17.87 13.55
CA MET A 616 -25.27 -18.27 12.31
C MET A 616 -23.85 -17.70 12.27
N ALA A 617 -23.67 -16.44 12.68
CA ALA A 617 -22.35 -15.81 12.78
C ALA A 617 -21.43 -16.55 13.76
N ALA A 618 -21.94 -16.92 14.94
CA ALA A 618 -21.19 -17.68 15.95
C ALA A 618 -20.81 -19.09 15.47
N SER A 619 -21.74 -19.79 14.82
CA SER A 619 -21.48 -21.12 14.23
C SER A 619 -20.38 -21.05 13.15
N LEU A 620 -20.48 -20.07 12.25
CA LEU A 620 -19.50 -19.84 11.19
C LEU A 620 -18.12 -19.44 11.76
N SER A 621 -18.09 -18.57 12.77
CA SER A 621 -16.88 -18.18 13.49
C SER A 621 -16.13 -19.39 14.07
N ALA A 622 -16.85 -20.32 14.72
CA ALA A 622 -16.26 -21.54 15.28
C ALA A 622 -15.64 -22.45 14.20
N GLN A 623 -16.31 -22.56 13.06
CA GLN A 623 -15.81 -23.33 11.91
C GLN A 623 -14.56 -22.68 11.31
N ILE A 624 -14.58 -21.37 11.08
CA ILE A 624 -13.44 -20.60 10.54
C ILE A 624 -12.23 -20.72 11.47
N ALA A 625 -12.40 -20.60 12.79
CA ALA A 625 -11.31 -20.73 13.76
C ALA A 625 -10.62 -22.10 13.67
N THR A 626 -11.39 -23.17 13.48
CA THR A 626 -10.87 -24.52 13.27
C THR A 626 -10.12 -24.63 11.93
N MET A 627 -10.69 -24.07 10.86
CA MET A 627 -10.07 -24.07 9.53
C MET A 627 -8.74 -23.31 9.51
N VAL A 628 -8.69 -22.11 10.08
CA VAL A 628 -7.45 -21.30 10.15
C VAL A 628 -6.36 -22.02 10.91
N SER A 629 -6.69 -22.62 12.07
CA SER A 629 -5.71 -23.33 12.89
C SER A 629 -5.09 -24.51 12.14
N ASN A 630 -5.92 -25.31 11.46
CA ASN A 630 -5.45 -26.43 10.63
C ASN A 630 -4.64 -25.97 9.42
N LEU A 631 -5.10 -24.93 8.73
CA LEU A 631 -4.43 -24.37 7.56
C LEU A 631 -3.06 -23.80 7.93
N TYR A 632 -2.98 -23.02 9.00
CA TYR A 632 -1.72 -22.46 9.50
C TYR A 632 -0.72 -23.54 9.88
N HIS A 633 -1.17 -24.58 10.59
CA HIS A 633 -0.32 -25.71 10.94
C HIS A 633 0.21 -26.47 9.71
N GLU A 634 -0.59 -26.66 8.66
CA GLU A 634 -0.10 -27.34 7.45
C GLU A 634 0.81 -26.46 6.58
N GLN A 635 0.56 -25.15 6.48
CA GLN A 635 1.38 -24.24 5.68
C GLN A 635 2.74 -23.93 6.32
N THR A 636 2.82 -23.94 7.64
CA THR A 636 4.09 -23.77 8.39
C THR A 636 5.08 -24.92 8.15
N LYS A 637 4.62 -26.07 7.63
CA LYS A 637 5.48 -27.18 7.16
C LYS A 637 6.15 -26.92 5.81
N GLY A 638 6.03 -25.70 5.25
CA GLY A 638 6.67 -25.30 4.00
C GLY A 638 5.96 -25.78 2.72
N ARG A 639 4.72 -26.27 2.83
CA ARG A 639 3.92 -26.70 1.66
C ARG A 639 2.98 -25.58 1.23
N VAL A 640 3.04 -25.21 -0.05
CA VAL A 640 1.96 -24.43 -0.69
C VAL A 640 0.79 -25.39 -0.90
N ILE A 641 -0.33 -25.09 -0.23
CA ILE A 641 -1.51 -25.95 -0.24
C ILE A 641 -2.53 -25.34 -1.20
N ASP A 642 -2.99 -26.13 -2.16
CA ASP A 642 -4.23 -25.83 -2.90
C ASP A 642 -5.40 -26.11 -1.97
N TRP A 643 -5.79 -25.08 -1.25
CA TRP A 643 -6.87 -25.12 -0.28
C TRP A 643 -8.20 -24.95 -1.00
N ASP A 644 -9.13 -25.85 -0.71
CA ASP A 644 -10.53 -25.73 -1.07
C ASP A 644 -11.38 -25.84 0.20
N VAL A 645 -12.56 -25.20 0.20
CA VAL A 645 -13.48 -25.26 1.34
C VAL A 645 -13.88 -26.72 1.54
N PRO A 646 -13.64 -27.33 2.72
CA PRO A 646 -14.09 -28.70 2.98
C PRO A 646 -15.59 -28.82 2.73
N GLU A 647 -16.03 -29.93 2.11
CA GLU A 647 -17.46 -30.23 1.97
C GLU A 647 -18.08 -30.35 3.37
N GLN A 648 -18.69 -29.27 3.84
CA GLN A 648 -19.35 -29.29 5.13
C GLN A 648 -20.72 -29.97 5.04
N PRO A 649 -21.14 -30.72 6.07
CA PRO A 649 -22.53 -31.11 6.26
C PRO A 649 -23.32 -29.84 6.62
N SER A 650 -23.82 -29.17 5.58
CA SER A 650 -24.93 -28.20 5.58
C SER A 650 -25.43 -27.75 6.96
N SER A 651 -24.77 -26.79 7.61
CA SER A 651 -25.39 -25.96 8.66
C SER A 651 -26.59 -25.14 8.14
N GLN A 652 -26.88 -25.21 6.84
CA GLN A 652 -28.12 -24.77 6.21
C GLN A 652 -29.30 -25.74 6.40
N GLN A 653 -29.17 -26.82 7.19
CA GLN A 653 -30.24 -27.82 7.36
C GLN A 653 -31.54 -27.21 7.92
N GLU A 654 -31.48 -26.17 8.77
CA GLU A 654 -32.67 -25.48 9.30
C GLU A 654 -33.34 -24.53 8.30
N MET A 655 -32.66 -24.12 7.22
CA MET A 655 -33.20 -23.21 6.20
C MET A 655 -33.73 -23.91 4.95
N ARG A 656 -33.56 -25.25 4.84
CA ARG A 656 -34.05 -26.04 3.70
C ARG A 656 -35.58 -26.02 3.54
N ASP A 657 -36.31 -25.67 4.60
CA ASP A 657 -37.78 -25.59 4.60
C ASP A 657 -38.34 -24.21 4.19
N GLU A 658 -37.47 -23.22 3.91
CA GLU A 658 -37.87 -21.91 3.38
C GLU A 658 -37.63 -21.82 1.87
N PRO A 659 -38.68 -21.68 1.04
CA PRO A 659 -38.53 -21.64 -0.41
C PRO A 659 -37.82 -20.35 -0.82
N GLN A 660 -36.62 -20.51 -1.38
CA GLN A 660 -35.79 -19.42 -1.91
C GLN A 660 -35.77 -19.48 -3.44
N VAL A 661 -35.98 -18.33 -4.08
CA VAL A 661 -36.00 -18.21 -5.55
C VAL A 661 -35.13 -17.04 -5.97
N GLY A 662 -34.15 -17.29 -6.84
CA GLY A 662 -33.25 -16.24 -7.31
C GLY A 662 -32.48 -15.52 -6.19
N GLY A 663 -32.30 -16.16 -5.03
CA GLY A 663 -31.68 -15.58 -3.83
C GLY A 663 -32.66 -14.93 -2.84
N ILE A 664 -33.97 -14.94 -3.13
CA ILE A 664 -34.98 -14.28 -2.30
C ILE A 664 -35.88 -15.28 -1.57
N TYR A 665 -36.06 -15.07 -0.26
CA TYR A 665 -36.95 -15.85 0.58
C TYR A 665 -38.40 -15.46 0.32
N VAL A 666 -39.16 -16.37 -0.31
CA VAL A 666 -40.49 -16.08 -0.85
C VAL A 666 -41.49 -15.70 0.26
N ARG A 667 -41.40 -16.35 1.43
CA ARG A 667 -42.30 -16.08 2.56
C ARG A 667 -42.06 -14.69 3.16
N LEU A 668 -40.79 -14.28 3.28
CA LEU A 668 -40.42 -12.94 3.74
C LEU A 668 -40.82 -11.86 2.73
N PHE A 669 -40.62 -12.09 1.43
CA PHE A 669 -41.10 -11.19 0.38
C PHE A 669 -42.62 -10.97 0.45
N LEU A 670 -43.40 -12.02 0.73
CA LEU A 670 -44.85 -11.89 0.85
C LEU A 670 -45.31 -11.11 2.10
N LYS A 671 -44.50 -11.05 3.16
CA LYS A 671 -44.78 -10.19 4.32
C LYS A 671 -44.62 -8.71 3.98
N ASP A 672 -43.61 -8.35 3.18
CA ASP A 672 -43.43 -7.00 2.66
C ASP A 672 -43.13 -6.98 1.15
N PRO A 673 -44.17 -7.05 0.29
CA PRO A 673 -43.97 -7.08 -1.16
C PRO A 673 -43.43 -5.78 -1.75
N LYS A 674 -43.44 -4.68 -0.98
CA LYS A 674 -42.91 -3.38 -1.39
C LYS A 674 -41.41 -3.24 -1.11
N PHE A 675 -40.81 -4.26 -0.51
CA PHE A 675 -39.37 -4.29 -0.25
C PHE A 675 -38.58 -4.06 -1.54
N PRO A 676 -37.63 -3.10 -1.57
CA PRO A 676 -36.86 -2.79 -2.76
C PRO A 676 -35.84 -3.89 -3.06
N LEU A 677 -36.16 -4.75 -4.03
CA LEU A 677 -35.27 -5.82 -4.49
C LEU A 677 -34.14 -5.26 -5.38
N ARG A 678 -32.91 -5.74 -5.20
CA ARG A 678 -31.73 -5.39 -6.02
C ARG A 678 -31.87 -5.89 -7.45
N ASN A 679 -32.35 -7.12 -7.63
CA ASN A 679 -32.48 -7.78 -8.95
C ASN A 679 -33.89 -8.36 -9.17
N PRO A 680 -34.93 -7.53 -9.32
CA PRO A 680 -36.31 -7.99 -9.45
C PRO A 680 -36.56 -8.82 -10.72
N LYS A 681 -35.76 -8.64 -11.78
CA LYS A 681 -35.82 -9.46 -13.01
C LYS A 681 -35.37 -10.91 -12.76
N ARG A 682 -34.24 -11.10 -12.06
CA ARG A 682 -33.74 -12.44 -11.70
C ARG A 682 -34.74 -13.17 -10.80
N PHE A 683 -35.37 -12.45 -9.88
CA PHE A 683 -36.44 -13.01 -9.05
C PHE A 683 -37.64 -13.44 -9.89
N LEU A 684 -38.09 -12.59 -10.82
CA LEU A 684 -39.20 -12.89 -11.73
C LEU A 684 -38.93 -14.14 -12.58
N GLU A 685 -37.75 -14.22 -13.21
CA GLU A 685 -37.34 -15.35 -14.04
C GLU A 685 -37.32 -16.64 -13.22
N GLY A 686 -36.68 -16.62 -12.05
CA GLY A 686 -36.65 -17.77 -11.14
C GLY A 686 -38.05 -18.16 -10.65
N LEU A 687 -38.92 -17.20 -10.34
CA LEU A 687 -40.30 -17.47 -9.92
C LEU A 687 -41.08 -18.15 -11.04
N LEU A 688 -40.94 -17.69 -12.30
CA LEU A 688 -41.61 -18.28 -13.45
C LEU A 688 -41.12 -19.71 -13.72
N ASP A 689 -39.80 -19.93 -13.70
CA ASP A 689 -39.20 -21.26 -13.93
C ASP A 689 -39.62 -22.25 -12.84
N GLN A 690 -39.50 -21.86 -11.57
CA GLN A 690 -39.85 -22.73 -10.46
C GLN A 690 -41.37 -22.92 -10.33
N TYR A 691 -42.17 -21.90 -10.63
CA TYR A 691 -43.63 -22.02 -10.66
C TYR A 691 -44.09 -22.99 -11.75
N LEU A 692 -43.63 -22.83 -12.99
CA LEU A 692 -43.96 -23.74 -14.09
C LEU A 692 -43.48 -25.17 -13.80
N SER A 693 -42.29 -25.32 -13.23
CA SER A 693 -41.76 -26.62 -12.81
C SER A 693 -42.65 -27.25 -11.72
N SER A 694 -43.04 -26.47 -10.70
CA SER A 694 -43.88 -26.95 -9.60
C SER A 694 -45.29 -27.35 -10.06
N ILE A 695 -45.89 -26.61 -11.01
CA ILE A 695 -47.17 -26.97 -11.63
C ILE A 695 -47.01 -28.24 -12.46
N SER A 696 -45.94 -28.35 -13.25
CA SER A 696 -45.69 -29.55 -14.04
C SER A 696 -45.50 -30.80 -13.18
N ALA A 697 -44.87 -30.68 -12.01
CA ALA A 697 -44.71 -31.78 -11.06
C ALA A 697 -46.07 -32.26 -10.51
N THR A 698 -47.03 -31.35 -10.30
CA THR A 698 -48.41 -31.73 -9.92
C THR A 698 -49.17 -32.47 -11.03
N HIS A 699 -48.67 -32.48 -12.27
CA HIS A 699 -49.28 -33.17 -13.41
C HIS A 699 -48.90 -34.66 -13.54
N TYR A 700 -47.73 -35.09 -13.03
CA TYR A 700 -47.16 -36.41 -13.35
C TYR A 700 -47.19 -37.45 -12.21
N GLU A 701 -47.43 -37.08 -10.94
CA GLU A 701 -47.37 -38.03 -9.81
C GLU A 701 -48.67 -38.13 -8.99
N SER A 702 -49.11 -39.37 -8.76
CA SER A 702 -50.35 -39.75 -8.08
C SER A 702 -50.27 -39.74 -6.54
N GLN A 703 -49.22 -39.17 -5.95
CA GLN A 703 -49.04 -39.07 -4.50
C GLN A 703 -49.19 -37.62 -4.02
N SER A 704 -49.51 -37.43 -2.74
CA SER A 704 -49.83 -36.15 -2.11
C SER A 704 -48.66 -35.15 -2.18
N VAL A 705 -48.57 -34.44 -3.31
CA VAL A 705 -47.65 -33.31 -3.48
C VAL A 705 -48.14 -32.15 -2.61
N ASP A 706 -47.21 -31.47 -1.94
CA ASP A 706 -47.45 -30.23 -1.21
C ASP A 706 -47.93 -29.13 -2.17
N SER A 707 -49.24 -28.97 -2.28
CA SER A 707 -49.89 -27.90 -3.04
C SER A 707 -49.51 -26.49 -2.55
N GLY A 708 -48.88 -26.38 -1.38
CA GLY A 708 -48.46 -25.12 -0.79
C GLY A 708 -47.40 -24.38 -1.62
N LEU A 709 -46.44 -25.09 -2.25
CA LEU A 709 -45.36 -24.45 -2.99
C LEU A 709 -45.82 -23.72 -4.27
N PRO A 710 -46.59 -24.33 -5.20
CA PRO A 710 -47.14 -23.62 -6.35
C PRO A 710 -47.99 -22.40 -5.95
N LEU A 711 -48.78 -22.52 -4.88
CA LEU A 711 -49.62 -21.42 -4.38
C LEU A 711 -48.76 -20.28 -3.85
N LEU A 712 -47.73 -20.57 -3.07
CA LEU A 712 -46.80 -19.57 -2.55
C LEU A 712 -46.05 -18.84 -3.67
N LEU A 713 -45.53 -19.59 -4.65
CA LEU A 713 -44.83 -19.03 -5.81
C LEU A 713 -45.76 -18.14 -6.66
N SER A 714 -47.00 -18.57 -6.89
CA SER A 714 -48.00 -17.77 -7.61
C SER A 714 -48.36 -16.47 -6.88
N ALA A 715 -48.47 -16.52 -5.55
CA ALA A 715 -48.78 -15.35 -4.74
C ALA A 715 -47.64 -14.34 -4.78
N ALA A 716 -46.39 -14.82 -4.74
CA ALA A 716 -45.21 -13.97 -4.86
C ALA A 716 -45.08 -13.38 -6.26
N LEU A 717 -45.33 -14.16 -7.31
CA LEU A 717 -45.34 -13.70 -8.70
C LEU A 717 -46.39 -12.60 -8.93
N VAL A 718 -47.63 -12.81 -8.47
CA VAL A 718 -48.70 -11.81 -8.59
C VAL A 718 -48.37 -10.56 -7.78
N SER A 719 -47.84 -10.71 -6.57
CA SER A 719 -47.47 -9.57 -5.71
C SER A 719 -46.32 -8.75 -6.32
N LEU A 720 -45.29 -9.43 -6.86
CA LEU A 720 -44.18 -8.79 -7.57
C LEU A 720 -44.65 -7.99 -8.79
N LEU A 721 -45.48 -8.60 -9.64
CA LEU A 721 -46.03 -7.94 -10.83
C LEU A 721 -47.05 -6.83 -10.49
N ARG A 722 -47.64 -6.84 -9.30
CA ARG A 722 -48.51 -5.77 -8.82
C ARG A 722 -47.71 -4.55 -8.36
N VAL A 723 -46.60 -4.78 -7.66
CA VAL A 723 -45.71 -3.71 -7.18
C VAL A 723 -44.87 -3.14 -8.33
N HIS A 724 -44.41 -4.00 -9.23
CA HIS A 724 -43.59 -3.64 -10.39
C HIS A 724 -44.25 -4.08 -11.72
N PRO A 725 -45.29 -3.38 -12.19
CA PRO A 725 -46.05 -3.78 -13.39
C PRO A 725 -45.21 -3.81 -14.67
N ALA A 726 -44.15 -3.00 -14.77
CA ALA A 726 -43.23 -3.00 -15.92
C ALA A 726 -42.49 -4.33 -16.12
N LEU A 727 -42.40 -5.19 -15.09
CA LEU A 727 -41.80 -6.52 -15.22
C LEU A 727 -42.66 -7.47 -16.06
N ALA A 728 -43.97 -7.22 -16.21
CA ALA A 728 -44.85 -8.04 -17.04
C ALA A 728 -44.40 -8.02 -18.52
N ASP A 729 -43.91 -6.89 -19.02
CA ASP A 729 -43.37 -6.79 -20.38
C ASP A 729 -42.18 -7.74 -20.60
N HIS A 730 -41.32 -7.89 -19.58
CA HIS A 730 -40.19 -8.82 -19.58
C HIS A 730 -40.65 -10.29 -19.68
N VAL A 731 -41.75 -10.66 -19.01
CA VAL A 731 -42.37 -11.99 -19.12
C VAL A 731 -42.83 -12.28 -20.55
N GLY A 732 -43.40 -11.26 -21.22
CA GLY A 732 -43.81 -11.33 -22.62
C GLY A 732 -42.63 -11.56 -23.56
N TYR A 733 -41.55 -10.78 -23.42
CA TYR A 733 -40.34 -10.91 -24.24
C TYR A 733 -39.63 -12.26 -24.09
N LEU A 734 -39.63 -12.84 -22.89
CA LEU A 734 -39.00 -14.14 -22.62
C LEU A 734 -39.85 -15.35 -23.08
N GLY A 735 -41.07 -15.14 -23.55
CA GLY A 735 -41.92 -16.21 -24.09
C GLY A 735 -42.51 -17.15 -23.04
N TYR A 736 -42.67 -16.70 -21.79
CA TYR A 736 -43.32 -17.50 -20.72
C TYR A 736 -44.84 -17.53 -20.87
N VAL A 737 -45.45 -16.56 -21.54
CA VAL A 737 -46.91 -16.43 -21.67
C VAL A 737 -47.58 -17.67 -22.31
N PRO A 738 -47.12 -18.21 -23.47
CA PRO A 738 -47.69 -19.43 -24.04
C PRO A 738 -47.54 -20.66 -23.14
N LYS A 739 -46.44 -20.75 -22.36
CA LYS A 739 -46.21 -21.85 -21.41
C LYS A 739 -47.22 -21.81 -20.27
N LEU A 740 -47.50 -20.63 -19.73
CA LEU A 740 -48.52 -20.43 -18.69
C LEU A 740 -49.93 -20.76 -19.21
N VAL A 741 -50.28 -20.30 -20.42
CA VAL A 741 -51.58 -20.63 -21.06
C VAL A 741 -51.72 -22.15 -21.24
N ALA A 742 -50.64 -22.84 -21.63
CA ALA A 742 -50.64 -24.30 -21.74
C ALA A 742 -50.85 -25.01 -20.38
N ALA A 743 -50.20 -24.51 -19.31
CA ALA A 743 -50.38 -25.03 -17.96
C ALA A 743 -51.83 -24.90 -17.47
N VAL A 744 -52.47 -23.74 -17.71
CA VAL A 744 -53.88 -23.52 -17.32
C VAL A 744 -54.82 -24.44 -18.11
N ALA A 745 -54.51 -24.69 -19.38
CA ALA A 745 -55.31 -25.57 -20.25
C ALA A 745 -55.24 -27.03 -19.82
N PHE A 746 -54.08 -27.48 -19.30
CA PHE A 746 -53.91 -28.82 -18.78
C PHE A 746 -54.73 -29.03 -17.50
N GLU A 747 -54.64 -28.10 -16.54
CA GLU A 747 -55.47 -28.10 -15.32
C GLU A 747 -56.97 -28.09 -15.63
N GLY A 748 -57.38 -27.29 -16.63
CA GLY A 748 -58.77 -27.25 -17.08
C GLY A 748 -59.31 -28.57 -17.63
N LYS A 749 -58.48 -29.51 -18.12
CA LYS A 749 -58.95 -30.79 -18.70
C LYS A 749 -59.35 -31.84 -17.64
N ARG A 750 -58.86 -31.76 -16.40
CA ARG A 750 -59.15 -32.77 -15.35
C ARG A 750 -60.55 -32.66 -14.76
N GLU A 751 -61.14 -31.46 -14.75
CA GLU A 751 -62.52 -31.22 -14.29
C GLU A 751 -63.57 -31.98 -15.13
N THR A 752 -63.32 -32.15 -16.43
CA THR A 752 -64.17 -32.97 -17.32
C THR A 752 -64.03 -34.47 -17.08
N MET A 753 -62.94 -34.92 -16.45
CA MET A 753 -62.70 -36.34 -16.13
C MET A 753 -63.20 -36.69 -14.73
N SER A 754 -63.13 -35.78 -13.74
CA SER A 754 -63.62 -36.06 -12.37
C SER A 754 -65.14 -35.97 -12.24
N LEU A 755 -65.84 -35.22 -13.11
CA LEU A 755 -67.30 -35.22 -13.17
C LEU A 755 -67.87 -36.47 -13.88
N GLY A 756 -67.01 -37.25 -14.55
CA GLY A 756 -67.39 -38.43 -15.35
C GLY A 756 -67.37 -39.77 -14.59
N GLU A 757 -66.80 -39.83 -13.38
CA GLU A 757 -66.65 -41.05 -12.59
C GLU A 757 -67.42 -40.99 -11.26
N MET A 758 -68.70 -40.61 -11.27
CA MET A 758 -69.64 -40.92 -10.17
C MET A 758 -71.04 -41.18 -10.72
N LYS A 759 -71.20 -42.30 -11.43
CA LYS A 759 -72.47 -43.01 -11.51
C LYS A 759 -72.19 -44.49 -11.30
N ASP A 760 -72.21 -44.91 -10.05
CA ASP A 760 -72.80 -46.20 -9.67
C ASP A 760 -72.98 -46.30 -8.14
N GLY A 761 -74.23 -46.57 -7.74
CA GLY A 761 -74.53 -47.49 -6.64
C GLY A 761 -74.65 -46.97 -5.19
N ASN A 762 -75.91 -46.81 -4.77
CA ASN A 762 -76.49 -47.15 -3.44
C ASN A 762 -76.38 -46.21 -2.22
N SER A 763 -77.57 -45.68 -1.86
CA SER A 763 -78.30 -45.82 -0.58
C SER A 763 -77.58 -45.57 0.75
N MET A 764 -78.01 -44.57 1.53
CA MET A 764 -79.09 -44.69 2.54
C MET A 764 -79.27 -43.35 3.30
N GLU A 765 -80.46 -43.19 3.90
CA GLU A 765 -81.10 -41.97 4.42
C GLU A 765 -80.50 -41.37 5.71
N GLY A 766 -80.69 -40.05 5.88
CA GLY A 766 -81.17 -39.46 7.14
C GLY A 766 -80.15 -38.74 8.04
N LEU A 767 -80.14 -37.39 8.01
CA LEU A 767 -80.55 -36.49 9.12
C LEU A 767 -79.88 -35.10 9.06
N ALA A 768 -80.74 -34.09 9.28
CA ALA A 768 -80.48 -32.73 9.78
C ALA A 768 -79.76 -31.70 8.87
N TYR A 769 -80.55 -30.71 8.47
CA TYR A 769 -80.16 -29.41 7.93
C TYR A 769 -79.37 -28.59 8.97
N GLU A 770 -78.14 -28.20 8.63
CA GLU A 770 -77.45 -27.00 9.14
C GLU A 770 -77.24 -26.08 7.93
N PRO A 771 -77.65 -24.79 7.98
CA PRO A 771 -77.39 -23.86 6.89
C PRO A 771 -75.97 -23.29 7.01
N ASP A 772 -75.29 -23.19 5.87
CA ASP A 772 -74.10 -22.35 5.65
C ASP A 772 -72.71 -22.90 6.04
N GLU A 773 -72.27 -23.99 5.39
CA GLU A 773 -70.83 -24.20 5.12
C GLU A 773 -70.59 -24.42 3.62
N GLN A 774 -69.83 -23.51 3.01
CA GLN A 774 -69.37 -23.65 1.63
C GLN A 774 -68.42 -24.85 1.52
N PRO A 775 -68.55 -25.74 0.53
CA PRO A 775 -67.60 -26.85 0.36
C PRO A 775 -66.19 -26.30 0.13
N ALA A 776 -65.23 -26.76 0.93
CA ALA A 776 -63.83 -26.34 0.86
C ALA A 776 -63.22 -26.70 -0.51
N GLN A 777 -62.57 -25.72 -1.16
CA GLN A 777 -61.90 -25.91 -2.45
C GLN A 777 -60.78 -26.96 -2.34
N THR A 778 -60.69 -27.89 -3.29
CA THR A 778 -59.62 -28.89 -3.27
C THR A 778 -58.26 -28.24 -3.61
N PRO A 779 -57.14 -28.84 -3.17
CA PRO A 779 -55.79 -28.31 -3.46
C PRO A 779 -55.51 -28.06 -4.95
N GLN A 780 -56.00 -28.94 -5.83
CA GLN A 780 -55.87 -28.78 -7.28
C GLN A 780 -56.71 -27.62 -7.82
N GLU A 781 -57.87 -27.38 -7.21
CA GLU A 781 -58.72 -26.24 -7.54
C GLU A 781 -58.07 -24.90 -7.16
N LEU A 782 -57.28 -24.87 -6.08
CA LEU A 782 -56.48 -23.71 -5.72
C LEU A 782 -55.35 -23.46 -6.71
N VAL A 783 -54.66 -24.52 -7.18
CA VAL A 783 -53.56 -24.39 -8.16
C VAL A 783 -54.07 -23.84 -9.50
N ARG A 784 -55.19 -24.34 -10.04
CA ARG A 784 -55.79 -23.80 -11.28
C ARG A 784 -56.22 -22.33 -11.15
N LEU A 785 -56.78 -21.94 -10.00
CA LEU A 785 -57.16 -20.55 -9.72
C LEU A 785 -55.92 -19.66 -9.60
N SER A 786 -54.82 -20.20 -9.06
CA SER A 786 -53.54 -19.49 -8.99
C SER A 786 -52.99 -19.19 -10.39
N CYS A 787 -53.08 -20.15 -11.32
CA CYS A 787 -52.68 -19.98 -12.71
C CYS A 787 -53.51 -18.89 -13.40
N LEU A 788 -54.82 -18.89 -13.17
CA LEU A 788 -55.73 -17.86 -13.70
C LEU A 788 -55.38 -16.47 -13.14
N ARG A 789 -54.98 -16.36 -11.87
CA ARG A 789 -54.54 -15.10 -11.24
C ARG A 789 -53.24 -14.56 -11.84
N VAL A 790 -52.29 -15.44 -12.15
CA VAL A 790 -51.06 -15.05 -12.84
C VAL A 790 -51.37 -14.54 -14.24
N LEU A 791 -52.21 -15.25 -15.02
CA LEU A 791 -52.65 -14.79 -16.34
C LEU A 791 -53.39 -13.45 -16.26
N HIS A 792 -54.30 -13.30 -15.30
CA HIS A 792 -55.03 -12.07 -15.05
C HIS A 792 -54.10 -10.87 -14.79
N GLN A 793 -53.06 -11.06 -13.98
CA GLN A 793 -52.09 -10.02 -13.66
C GLN A 793 -51.24 -9.66 -14.90
N LEU A 794 -50.82 -10.66 -15.69
CA LEU A 794 -50.07 -10.45 -16.93
C LEU A 794 -50.91 -9.76 -18.02
N ALA A 795 -52.22 -10.02 -18.08
CA ALA A 795 -53.13 -9.41 -19.05
C ALA A 795 -53.23 -7.87 -18.95
N ALA A 796 -52.72 -7.27 -17.86
CA ALA A 796 -52.60 -5.81 -17.75
C ALA A 796 -51.47 -5.23 -18.62
N SER A 797 -50.47 -6.02 -19.02
CA SER A 797 -49.43 -5.63 -19.99
C SER A 797 -49.92 -5.90 -21.41
N THR A 798 -49.77 -4.91 -22.30
CA THR A 798 -50.15 -5.04 -23.71
C THR A 798 -49.33 -6.11 -24.43
N ILE A 799 -48.04 -6.24 -24.13
CA ILE A 799 -47.15 -7.25 -24.71
C ILE A 799 -47.59 -8.66 -24.31
N CYS A 800 -47.92 -8.85 -23.03
CA CYS A 800 -48.48 -10.12 -22.57
C CYS A 800 -49.85 -10.41 -23.17
N ALA A 801 -50.73 -9.41 -23.27
CA ALA A 801 -52.05 -9.56 -23.88
C ALA A 801 -51.99 -9.92 -25.37
N GLU A 802 -51.02 -9.37 -26.11
CA GLU A 802 -50.72 -9.73 -27.49
C GLU A 802 -50.15 -11.16 -27.58
N ALA A 803 -49.23 -11.52 -26.69
CA ALA A 803 -48.67 -12.87 -26.62
C ALA A 803 -49.72 -13.94 -26.25
N MET A 804 -50.74 -13.62 -25.44
CA MET A 804 -51.87 -14.51 -25.14
C MET A 804 -52.82 -14.69 -26.33
N ALA A 805 -52.88 -13.70 -27.23
CA ALA A 805 -53.69 -13.75 -28.44
C ALA A 805 -52.99 -14.49 -29.60
N ALA A 806 -51.67 -14.63 -29.56
CA ALA A 806 -50.88 -15.32 -30.56
C ALA A 806 -51.33 -16.80 -30.66
N THR A 807 -51.59 -17.25 -31.89
CA THR A 807 -51.98 -18.64 -32.17
C THR A 807 -50.87 -19.32 -32.94
N SER A 808 -50.27 -20.35 -32.35
CA SER A 808 -49.33 -21.25 -33.04
C SER A 808 -49.92 -22.66 -33.09
N VAL A 809 -49.45 -23.48 -34.03
CA VAL A 809 -49.90 -24.87 -34.14
C VAL A 809 -49.56 -25.61 -32.85
N GLY A 810 -50.58 -26.07 -32.12
CA GLY A 810 -50.43 -26.86 -30.88
C GLY A 810 -50.52 -26.06 -29.57
N THR A 811 -50.57 -24.72 -29.58
CA THR A 811 -50.80 -23.94 -28.36
C THR A 811 -52.30 -23.79 -28.04
N PRO A 812 -52.72 -23.98 -26.76
CA PRO A 812 -54.11 -23.76 -26.37
C PRO A 812 -54.53 -22.29 -26.56
N GLN A 813 -55.71 -22.07 -27.12
CA GLN A 813 -56.28 -20.73 -27.28
C GLN A 813 -56.75 -20.20 -25.93
N VAL A 814 -56.45 -18.93 -25.62
CA VAL A 814 -56.76 -18.33 -24.31
C VAL A 814 -58.26 -18.08 -24.09
N VAL A 815 -59.01 -17.68 -25.13
CA VAL A 815 -60.43 -17.33 -25.00
C VAL A 815 -61.31 -18.55 -24.68
N PRO A 816 -61.16 -19.72 -25.32
CA PRO A 816 -61.85 -20.95 -24.92
C PRO A 816 -61.51 -21.38 -23.49
N LEU A 817 -60.28 -21.14 -23.06
CA LEU A 817 -59.78 -21.45 -21.73
C LEU A 817 -60.47 -20.56 -20.67
N LEU A 818 -60.50 -19.25 -20.91
CA LEU A 818 -61.19 -18.29 -20.05
C LEU A 818 -62.69 -18.55 -20.02
N MET A 819 -63.32 -18.90 -21.15
CA MET A 819 -64.74 -19.30 -21.20
C MET A 819 -65.03 -20.48 -20.27
N LYS A 820 -64.14 -21.50 -20.23
CA LYS A 820 -64.25 -22.60 -19.26
C LYS A 820 -64.04 -22.12 -17.83
N ALA A 821 -63.07 -21.24 -17.60
CA ALA A 821 -62.76 -20.68 -16.28
C ALA A 821 -63.88 -19.78 -15.72
N ILE A 822 -64.78 -19.25 -16.55
CA ILE A 822 -65.99 -18.56 -16.09
C ILE A 822 -66.84 -19.53 -15.23
N GLY A 823 -66.82 -20.83 -15.51
CA GLY A 823 -67.53 -21.86 -14.74
C GLY A 823 -66.83 -22.32 -13.46
N TRP A 824 -65.59 -21.91 -13.20
CA TRP A 824 -64.84 -22.35 -12.01
C TRP A 824 -65.34 -21.68 -10.73
N GLN A 825 -65.48 -22.46 -9.65
CA GLN A 825 -65.82 -21.93 -8.33
C GLN A 825 -64.75 -20.93 -7.85
N GLY A 826 -65.12 -19.65 -7.72
CA GLY A 826 -64.21 -18.56 -7.36
C GLY A 826 -63.34 -18.00 -8.51
N GLY A 827 -63.51 -18.50 -9.75
CA GLY A 827 -62.77 -18.06 -10.94
C GLY A 827 -63.58 -17.16 -11.90
N SER A 828 -64.91 -17.14 -11.78
CA SER A 828 -65.81 -16.52 -12.76
C SER A 828 -65.52 -15.04 -13.04
N ILE A 829 -65.48 -14.23 -11.99
CA ILE A 829 -65.23 -12.78 -12.08
C ILE A 829 -63.82 -12.51 -12.59
N LEU A 830 -62.83 -13.26 -12.10
CA LEU A 830 -61.45 -13.11 -12.51
C LEU A 830 -61.26 -13.45 -14.00
N ALA A 831 -61.94 -14.47 -14.51
CA ALA A 831 -61.92 -14.84 -15.92
C ALA A 831 -62.56 -13.76 -16.81
N LEU A 832 -63.71 -13.21 -16.40
CA LEU A 832 -64.39 -12.11 -17.10
C LEU A 832 -63.56 -10.82 -17.12
N GLU A 833 -62.96 -10.45 -15.98
CA GLU A 833 -62.07 -9.29 -15.89
C GLU A 833 -60.78 -9.51 -16.71
N THR A 834 -60.25 -10.74 -16.74
CA THR A 834 -59.11 -11.08 -17.62
C THR A 834 -59.48 -10.93 -19.08
N LEU A 835 -60.66 -11.41 -19.50
CA LEU A 835 -61.18 -11.20 -20.86
C LEU A 835 -61.27 -9.72 -21.19
N LYS A 836 -61.84 -8.89 -20.30
CA LYS A 836 -61.94 -7.44 -20.47
C LYS A 836 -60.58 -6.80 -20.74
N ARG A 837 -59.56 -7.14 -19.93
CA ARG A 837 -58.19 -6.62 -20.10
C ARG A 837 -57.59 -7.04 -21.44
N LEU A 838 -57.77 -8.30 -21.83
CA LEU A 838 -57.23 -8.84 -23.08
C LEU A 838 -57.85 -8.16 -24.32
N VAL A 839 -59.14 -7.82 -24.31
CA VAL A 839 -59.80 -7.15 -25.44
C VAL A 839 -59.84 -5.63 -25.32
N GLY A 840 -59.01 -5.04 -24.45
CA GLY A 840 -58.85 -3.60 -24.35
C GLY A 840 -58.37 -2.97 -25.66
N ALA A 841 -58.69 -1.68 -25.86
CA ALA A 841 -58.38 -0.96 -27.10
C ALA A 841 -56.88 -0.88 -27.45
N GLY A 842 -55.99 -1.06 -26.47
CA GLY A 842 -54.54 -1.04 -26.65
C GLY A 842 -53.92 -2.34 -27.18
N ASN A 843 -54.65 -3.46 -27.25
CA ASN A 843 -54.13 -4.74 -27.73
C ASN A 843 -54.26 -4.85 -29.26
N ARG A 844 -53.14 -4.87 -30.00
CA ARG A 844 -53.17 -4.98 -31.48
C ARG A 844 -53.70 -6.33 -31.97
N ALA A 845 -53.61 -7.36 -31.14
CA ALA A 845 -54.11 -8.71 -31.44
C ALA A 845 -55.57 -8.93 -30.96
N ARG A 846 -56.28 -7.86 -30.58
CA ARG A 846 -57.70 -7.90 -30.15
C ARG A 846 -58.60 -8.64 -31.15
N ASP A 847 -58.43 -8.40 -32.45
CA ASP A 847 -59.25 -9.06 -33.47
C ASP A 847 -59.10 -10.58 -33.47
N ALA A 848 -57.90 -11.11 -33.19
CA ALA A 848 -57.68 -12.54 -33.06
C ALA A 848 -58.43 -13.13 -31.84
N LEU A 849 -58.50 -12.39 -30.73
CA LEU A 849 -59.27 -12.78 -29.54
C LEU A 849 -60.78 -12.76 -29.80
N VAL A 850 -61.28 -11.72 -30.50
CA VAL A 850 -62.70 -11.65 -30.91
C VAL A 850 -63.06 -12.80 -31.86
N ALA A 851 -62.16 -13.15 -32.80
CA ALA A 851 -62.33 -14.30 -33.68
C ALA A 851 -62.41 -15.62 -32.89
N GLN A 852 -61.54 -15.82 -31.89
CA GLN A 852 -61.61 -16.96 -30.98
C GLN A 852 -62.95 -17.01 -30.25
N GLY A 853 -63.39 -15.88 -29.68
CA GLY A 853 -64.65 -15.77 -28.95
C GLY A 853 -65.90 -16.09 -29.79
N LEU A 854 -65.95 -15.60 -31.04
CA LEU A 854 -67.01 -15.96 -31.99
C LEU A 854 -66.98 -17.45 -32.37
N LYS A 855 -65.79 -18.07 -32.46
CA LYS A 855 -65.65 -19.48 -32.79
C LYS A 855 -66.19 -20.40 -31.69
N VAL A 856 -66.02 -20.02 -30.42
CA VAL A 856 -66.49 -20.83 -29.27
C VAL A 856 -67.85 -20.40 -28.70
N GLY A 857 -68.50 -19.41 -29.31
CA GLY A 857 -69.83 -18.94 -28.86
C GLY A 857 -69.80 -18.16 -27.54
N LEU A 858 -68.70 -17.43 -27.27
CA LEU A 858 -68.56 -16.65 -26.04
C LEU A 858 -69.58 -15.51 -25.94
N VAL A 859 -69.95 -14.89 -27.08
CA VAL A 859 -70.92 -13.79 -27.11
C VAL A 859 -72.28 -14.25 -26.59
N GLU A 860 -72.71 -15.44 -26.98
CA GLU A 860 -73.95 -16.08 -26.54
C GLU A 860 -73.91 -16.44 -25.05
N VAL A 861 -72.76 -16.93 -24.55
CA VAL A 861 -72.57 -17.22 -23.12
C VAL A 861 -72.64 -15.95 -22.27
N LEU A 862 -71.99 -14.85 -22.71
CA LEU A 862 -72.06 -13.56 -22.01
C LEU A 862 -73.47 -12.98 -22.02
N LEU A 863 -74.21 -13.10 -23.13
CA LEU A 863 -75.63 -12.71 -23.18
C LEU A 863 -76.49 -13.56 -22.24
N GLY A 864 -76.18 -14.85 -22.09
CA GLY A 864 -76.83 -15.75 -21.13
C GLY A 864 -76.61 -15.33 -19.68
N LEU A 865 -75.43 -14.79 -19.34
CA LEU A 865 -75.16 -14.23 -18.00
C LEU A 865 -75.97 -12.96 -17.70
N LEU A 866 -76.34 -12.20 -18.73
CA LEU A 866 -77.16 -10.98 -18.63
C LEU A 866 -78.67 -11.24 -18.61
N ASP A 867 -79.11 -12.47 -18.88
CA ASP A 867 -80.53 -12.79 -18.94
C ASP A 867 -81.16 -12.84 -17.54
N TRP A 868 -81.72 -11.69 -17.14
CA TRP A 868 -82.43 -11.51 -15.88
C TRP A 868 -83.73 -12.34 -15.78
N ARG A 869 -84.31 -12.77 -16.92
CA ARG A 869 -85.58 -13.51 -16.94
C ARG A 869 -85.41 -14.97 -16.52
N ALA A 870 -84.23 -15.54 -16.76
CA ALA A 870 -83.91 -16.91 -16.38
C ALA A 870 -83.43 -17.04 -14.92
N GLY A 871 -83.38 -15.95 -14.14
CA GLY A 871 -82.82 -15.95 -12.78
C GLY A 871 -81.36 -16.41 -12.72
N GLY A 872 -80.60 -16.26 -13.81
CA GLY A 872 -79.25 -16.82 -13.96
C GLY A 872 -79.19 -18.34 -14.12
N ARG A 873 -80.33 -19.04 -14.30
CA ARG A 873 -80.41 -20.52 -14.32
C ARG A 873 -80.64 -21.11 -15.72
N SER A 874 -80.09 -20.51 -16.77
CA SER A 874 -80.07 -21.10 -18.12
C SER A 874 -78.67 -21.64 -18.48
N GLY A 875 -78.60 -22.91 -18.86
CA GLY A 875 -77.39 -23.55 -19.39
C GLY A 875 -76.18 -23.56 -18.43
N PHE A 876 -74.98 -23.39 -18.98
CA PHE A 876 -73.66 -23.39 -18.32
C PHE A 876 -73.61 -22.57 -17.00
N CYS A 877 -74.52 -21.61 -16.83
CA CYS A 877 -74.69 -20.80 -15.61
C CYS A 877 -75.29 -21.55 -14.41
N SER A 878 -75.95 -22.70 -14.61
CA SER A 878 -76.55 -23.49 -13.51
C SER A 878 -75.50 -24.07 -12.54
N GLN A 879 -74.23 -24.13 -12.97
CA GLN A 879 -73.10 -24.59 -12.17
C GLN A 879 -72.48 -23.45 -11.32
N MET A 880 -72.87 -22.20 -11.56
CA MET A 880 -72.29 -21.02 -10.90
C MET A 880 -73.08 -20.70 -9.62
N LYS A 881 -72.39 -20.64 -8.48
CA LYS A 881 -72.92 -20.16 -7.20
C LYS A 881 -72.45 -18.73 -6.97
N TRP A 882 -73.14 -17.74 -7.54
CA TRP A 882 -72.83 -16.32 -7.31
C TRP A 882 -73.63 -15.78 -6.13
N SER A 883 -72.96 -15.02 -5.26
CA SER A 883 -73.65 -14.09 -4.37
C SER A 883 -74.30 -12.94 -5.16
N GLU A 884 -75.26 -12.23 -4.58
CA GLU A 884 -75.93 -11.10 -5.26
C GLU A 884 -74.94 -10.01 -5.71
N SER A 885 -73.89 -9.77 -4.92
CA SER A 885 -72.81 -8.81 -5.23
C SER A 885 -71.88 -9.31 -6.33
N GLU A 886 -71.56 -10.60 -6.37
CA GLU A 886 -70.75 -11.17 -7.45
C GLU A 886 -71.52 -11.20 -8.78
N ALA A 887 -72.84 -11.43 -8.71
CA ALA A 887 -73.70 -11.43 -9.88
C ALA A 887 -73.84 -10.05 -10.52
N SER A 888 -73.86 -8.98 -9.72
CA SER A 888 -73.87 -7.62 -10.26
C SER A 888 -72.53 -7.30 -10.95
N ILE A 889 -71.40 -7.56 -10.30
CA ILE A 889 -70.05 -7.35 -10.87
C ILE A 889 -69.86 -8.16 -12.16
N GLY A 890 -70.22 -9.45 -12.14
CA GLY A 890 -70.11 -10.33 -13.30
C GLY A 890 -70.91 -9.84 -14.52
N ARG A 891 -72.11 -9.29 -14.30
CA ARG A 891 -72.93 -8.69 -15.37
C ARG A 891 -72.29 -7.43 -15.94
N VAL A 892 -71.74 -6.54 -15.09
CA VAL A 892 -71.02 -5.35 -15.56
C VAL A 892 -69.84 -5.74 -16.45
N LEU A 893 -69.01 -6.68 -15.98
CA LEU A 893 -67.87 -7.17 -16.76
C LEU A 893 -68.30 -7.82 -18.08
N ALA A 894 -69.38 -8.60 -18.07
CA ALA A 894 -69.94 -9.19 -19.29
C ALA A 894 -70.38 -8.11 -20.30
N ILE A 895 -71.03 -7.04 -19.84
CA ILE A 895 -71.43 -5.90 -20.69
C ILE A 895 -70.19 -5.19 -21.26
N GLU A 896 -69.20 -4.91 -20.44
CA GLU A 896 -67.96 -4.26 -20.88
C GLU A 896 -67.19 -5.10 -21.90
N VAL A 897 -67.11 -6.42 -21.70
CA VAL A 897 -66.50 -7.35 -22.67
C VAL A 897 -67.30 -7.35 -23.97
N LEU A 898 -68.64 -7.38 -23.94
CA LEU A 898 -69.49 -7.33 -25.13
C LEU A 898 -69.33 -5.99 -25.90
N HIS A 899 -69.25 -4.86 -25.20
CA HIS A 899 -68.90 -3.58 -25.81
C HIS A 899 -67.51 -3.59 -26.43
N ALA A 900 -66.52 -4.14 -25.72
CA ALA A 900 -65.17 -4.29 -26.21
C ALA A 900 -65.09 -5.26 -27.41
N PHE A 901 -66.00 -6.22 -27.58
CA PHE A 901 -66.07 -7.05 -28.79
C PHE A 901 -66.78 -6.30 -29.94
N ALA A 902 -67.70 -5.39 -29.64
CA ALA A 902 -68.50 -4.63 -30.60
C ALA A 902 -67.86 -3.31 -31.08
N THR A 903 -66.68 -2.95 -30.56
CA THR A 903 -65.90 -1.80 -31.01
C THR A 903 -65.24 -2.12 -32.37
N GLU A 904 -65.00 -1.12 -33.22
CA GLU A 904 -64.46 -1.30 -34.59
C GLU A 904 -63.21 -2.21 -34.63
N GLY A 905 -63.12 -3.06 -35.67
CA GLY A 905 -62.14 -4.14 -35.85
C GLY A 905 -62.40 -4.98 -37.11
N ALA A 906 -61.86 -6.19 -37.21
CA ALA A 906 -62.11 -7.09 -38.35
C ALA A 906 -63.44 -7.87 -38.24
N HIS A 907 -63.90 -8.15 -37.01
CA HIS A 907 -65.05 -9.04 -36.76
C HIS A 907 -66.25 -8.35 -36.08
N TRP A 908 -66.18 -7.05 -35.81
CA TRP A 908 -67.19 -6.32 -35.05
C TRP A 908 -68.59 -6.31 -35.69
N VAL A 909 -68.68 -6.34 -37.03
CA VAL A 909 -69.97 -6.36 -37.75
C VAL A 909 -70.78 -7.60 -37.36
N LYS A 910 -70.11 -8.77 -37.34
CA LYS A 910 -70.72 -10.05 -36.96
C LYS A 910 -71.09 -10.09 -35.47
N VAL A 911 -70.25 -9.53 -34.60
CA VAL A 911 -70.59 -9.38 -33.17
C VAL A 911 -71.83 -8.49 -33.01
N ARG A 912 -71.88 -7.35 -33.71
CA ARG A 912 -73.00 -6.40 -33.61
C ARG A 912 -74.30 -6.97 -34.19
N GLU A 913 -74.22 -7.82 -35.20
CA GLU A 913 -75.36 -8.58 -35.73
C GLU A 913 -75.96 -9.50 -34.65
N ILE A 914 -75.11 -10.32 -34.00
CA ILE A 914 -75.52 -11.20 -32.89
C ILE A 914 -76.13 -10.37 -31.74
N LEU A 915 -75.47 -9.28 -31.34
CA LEU A 915 -75.93 -8.41 -30.27
C LEU A 915 -77.26 -7.69 -30.60
N ASN A 916 -77.43 -7.18 -31.82
CA ASN A 916 -78.68 -6.52 -32.24
C ASN A 916 -79.85 -7.52 -32.36
N SER A 917 -79.56 -8.81 -32.61
CA SER A 917 -80.59 -9.86 -32.61
C SER A 917 -81.04 -10.27 -31.21
N SER A 918 -80.31 -9.87 -30.15
CA SER A 918 -80.59 -10.25 -28.77
C SER A 918 -81.52 -9.26 -28.07
N ASN A 919 -82.68 -9.76 -27.63
CA ASN A 919 -83.64 -9.02 -26.80
C ASN A 919 -83.11 -8.71 -25.39
N VAL A 920 -82.08 -9.43 -24.93
CA VAL A 920 -81.40 -9.17 -23.65
C VAL A 920 -80.47 -7.96 -23.81
N TRP A 921 -79.70 -7.92 -24.90
CA TRP A 921 -78.74 -6.83 -25.15
C TRP A 921 -79.40 -5.46 -25.34
N SER A 922 -80.59 -5.41 -25.97
CA SER A 922 -81.33 -4.15 -26.14
C SER A 922 -81.63 -3.43 -24.81
N ALA A 923 -81.71 -4.17 -23.70
CA ALA A 923 -81.93 -3.60 -22.37
C ALA A 923 -80.67 -3.01 -21.71
N TYR A 924 -79.47 -3.27 -22.26
CA TYR A 924 -78.18 -2.85 -21.68
C TYR A 924 -77.31 -2.01 -22.63
N LYS A 925 -77.56 -2.05 -23.94
CA LYS A 925 -76.73 -1.45 -25.01
C LYS A 925 -76.38 0.04 -24.83
N ASP A 926 -77.25 0.83 -24.22
CA ASP A 926 -77.09 2.29 -24.09
C ASP A 926 -76.60 2.74 -22.71
N GLN A 927 -76.28 1.81 -21.81
CA GLN A 927 -75.85 2.10 -20.45
C GLN A 927 -74.33 2.29 -20.39
N LYS A 928 -73.88 3.39 -19.76
CA LYS A 928 -72.45 3.77 -19.67
C LYS A 928 -71.98 4.19 -18.27
N HIS A 929 -72.84 4.11 -17.26
CA HIS A 929 -72.52 4.51 -15.88
C HIS A 929 -72.56 3.27 -14.97
N ASP A 930 -71.83 3.32 -13.85
CA ASP A 930 -71.50 2.20 -12.94
C ASP A 930 -72.68 1.38 -12.36
N LEU A 931 -73.92 1.72 -12.70
CA LEU A 931 -75.14 0.99 -12.34
C LEU A 931 -75.85 0.46 -13.59
N PHE A 932 -75.50 -0.76 -14.02
CA PHE A 932 -76.14 -1.43 -15.14
C PHE A 932 -77.43 -2.15 -14.69
N LEU A 933 -78.58 -1.50 -14.86
CA LEU A 933 -79.91 -2.05 -14.52
C LEU A 933 -80.73 -2.24 -15.80
N PRO A 934 -81.37 -3.40 -16.06
CA PRO A 934 -82.14 -3.58 -17.30
C PRO A 934 -83.19 -2.47 -17.46
N SER A 935 -83.22 -1.80 -18.62
CA SER A 935 -84.05 -0.60 -18.88
C SER A 935 -85.55 -0.77 -18.61
N ASN A 936 -86.03 -2.01 -18.49
CA ASN A 936 -87.44 -2.33 -18.21
C ASN A 936 -87.75 -2.48 -16.71
N ALA A 937 -86.78 -2.26 -15.81
CA ALA A 937 -86.95 -2.30 -14.36
C ALA A 937 -87.22 -0.93 -13.71
N GLN A 938 -87.34 0.16 -14.49
CA GLN A 938 -87.66 1.50 -13.99
C GLN A 938 -89.14 1.73 -13.65
N SER A 939 -90.00 0.70 -13.76
CA SER A 939 -91.45 0.80 -13.48
C SER A 939 -91.93 -0.07 -12.32
N ALA A 940 -91.07 -0.34 -11.34
CA ALA A 940 -91.47 -0.85 -10.03
C ALA A 940 -90.75 -0.05 -8.92
N ALA A 941 -91.42 0.97 -8.40
CA ALA A 941 -90.99 1.71 -7.23
C ALA A 941 -91.20 0.86 -5.97
N ALA A 942 -90.19 0.11 -5.55
CA ALA A 942 -89.94 -0.31 -4.16
C ALA A 942 -88.56 -0.99 -4.08
N GLY A 943 -87.52 -0.27 -3.64
CA GLY A 943 -86.18 -0.84 -3.42
C GLY A 943 -84.98 0.07 -3.67
N ILE A 944 -85.17 1.37 -3.92
CA ILE A 944 -84.08 2.30 -4.29
C ILE A 944 -83.38 2.94 -3.06
N ALA A 945 -83.77 2.60 -1.83
CA ALA A 945 -83.25 3.26 -0.62
C ALA A 945 -82.06 2.55 0.09
N GLY A 946 -81.49 1.48 -0.47
CA GLY A 946 -80.38 0.73 0.15
C GLY A 946 -79.03 0.84 -0.55
N LEU A 947 -78.92 1.61 -1.64
CA LEU A 947 -77.78 1.55 -2.56
C LEU A 947 -76.76 2.70 -2.43
N ILE A 948 -76.95 3.64 -1.49
CA ILE A 948 -76.21 4.92 -1.45
C ILE A 948 -75.22 5.05 -0.27
N GLU A 949 -75.12 4.07 0.64
CA GLU A 949 -74.16 4.16 1.75
C GLU A 949 -73.16 3.00 1.76
N ASN A 950 -72.07 3.12 0.98
CA ASN A 950 -70.75 2.64 1.39
C ASN A 950 -69.64 3.12 0.44
N PRO A 951 -68.74 4.04 0.84
CA PRO A 951 -67.56 4.35 0.07
C PRO A 951 -66.45 3.37 0.46
N SER A 952 -66.19 2.35 -0.34
CA SER A 952 -64.95 1.56 -0.26
C SER A 952 -64.73 0.70 -1.50
N SER A 953 -64.04 1.27 -2.49
CA SER A 953 -63.29 0.50 -3.48
C SER A 953 -62.12 -0.22 -2.78
N ARG A 954 -62.32 -1.48 -2.37
CA ARG A 954 -61.24 -2.39 -1.96
C ARG A 954 -61.39 -3.74 -2.65
N LEU A 955 -60.32 -4.14 -3.35
CA LEU A 955 -60.13 -5.40 -4.06
C LEU A 955 -60.29 -6.62 -3.12
N THR A 956 -61.30 -7.46 -3.38
CA THR A 956 -61.69 -8.60 -2.52
C THR A 956 -61.01 -9.93 -2.85
N TYR A 957 -59.93 -9.94 -3.64
CA TYR A 957 -59.27 -11.20 -4.08
C TYR A 957 -57.80 -11.30 -3.65
N ALA A 958 -57.49 -10.95 -2.40
CA ALA A 958 -56.22 -11.31 -1.76
C ALA A 958 -56.39 -12.64 -1.01
N LEU A 959 -55.50 -13.60 -1.23
CA LEU A 959 -55.34 -14.75 -0.33
C LEU A 959 -54.93 -14.20 1.05
N THR A 960 -55.67 -14.56 2.09
CA THR A 960 -55.14 -14.58 3.45
C THR A 960 -54.03 -15.63 3.51
N ALA A 961 -52.91 -15.30 4.15
CA ALA A 961 -51.83 -16.25 4.41
C ALA A 961 -52.39 -17.49 5.14
N PRO A 962 -51.85 -18.71 4.91
CA PRO A 962 -52.30 -19.89 5.62
C PRO A 962 -52.14 -19.70 7.13
N SER A 963 -53.19 -20.01 7.89
CA SER A 963 -53.22 -19.97 9.35
C SER A 963 -52.12 -20.86 9.93
N GLN A 964 -51.31 -20.33 10.85
CA GLN A 964 -50.37 -21.11 11.64
C GLN A 964 -51.13 -22.14 12.49
N THR A 965 -50.72 -23.40 12.41
CA THR A 965 -51.12 -24.46 13.34
C THR A 965 -50.69 -24.11 14.76
N SER A 966 -51.66 -24.07 15.67
CA SER A 966 -51.53 -23.79 17.09
C SER A 966 -50.46 -24.65 17.76
N GLN A 967 -49.38 -24.02 18.24
CA GLN A 967 -48.49 -24.57 19.26
C GLN A 967 -48.70 -23.85 20.59
N ALA A 968 -48.48 -24.60 21.66
CA ALA A 968 -48.94 -24.39 23.02
C ALA A 968 -48.56 -23.04 23.66
N ARG A 969 -49.50 -22.53 24.47
CA ARG A 969 -49.31 -21.46 25.46
C ARG A 969 -48.31 -21.88 26.53
N SER A 970 -47.37 -20.99 26.84
CA SER A 970 -46.74 -20.84 28.17
C SER A 970 -46.54 -19.34 28.48
N PRO A 971 -46.49 -18.94 29.77
CA PRO A 971 -47.17 -17.74 30.25
C PRO A 971 -46.34 -16.46 30.21
N ALA A 972 -47.06 -15.35 30.24
CA ALA A 972 -46.57 -13.98 30.25
C ALA A 972 -45.77 -13.62 31.52
N SER A 973 -44.58 -13.06 31.32
CA SER A 973 -43.85 -12.28 32.32
C SER A 973 -44.20 -10.80 32.19
N LYS A 974 -44.53 -10.20 33.34
CA LYS A 974 -44.95 -8.81 33.53
C LYS A 974 -43.90 -7.81 33.03
N VAL A 975 -44.35 -6.80 32.29
CA VAL A 975 -43.62 -5.55 32.05
C VAL A 975 -43.84 -4.65 33.27
N SER A 976 -42.74 -4.25 33.91
CA SER A 976 -42.70 -3.14 34.86
C SER A 976 -42.26 -1.89 34.11
N ASP A 977 -43.15 -0.91 34.03
CA ASP A 977 -42.83 0.48 33.74
C ASP A 977 -41.81 1.01 34.74
N LEU A 978 -40.85 1.82 34.29
CA LEU A 978 -40.20 2.85 35.10
C LEU A 978 -39.49 3.83 34.16
N ASN A 979 -39.99 5.06 34.13
CA ASN A 979 -39.34 6.22 33.55
C ASN A 979 -39.16 7.26 34.67
N GLY A 980 -37.90 7.70 34.86
CA GLY A 980 -37.52 9.01 35.42
C GLY A 980 -37.48 9.17 36.94
N SER A 981 -36.29 9.40 37.50
CA SER A 981 -35.83 10.72 38.01
C SER A 981 -34.55 10.60 38.86
N GLU A 982 -33.60 11.51 38.60
CA GLU A 982 -32.66 12.22 39.51
C GLU A 982 -32.32 11.58 40.88
N ASP A 983 -31.03 11.41 41.21
CA ASP A 983 -30.19 12.43 41.88
C ASP A 983 -28.83 11.86 42.39
N GLN A 984 -27.86 12.77 42.40
CA GLN A 984 -26.59 12.87 43.16
C GLN A 984 -26.12 11.75 44.12
N LEU A 985 -24.91 11.23 43.89
CA LEU A 985 -23.68 11.45 44.71
C LEU A 985 -22.45 10.77 44.10
#